data_AF-Q2GHS1-F1
#
_entry.id   AF-Q2GHS1-F1
#
_cell.length_a   1.000
_cell.length_b   1.000
_cell.length_c   1.000
_cell.angle_alpha   90.00
_cell.angle_beta   90.00
_cell.angle_gamma   90.00
#
_symmetry.space_group_name_H-M   'P 1'
#
loop_
_entity.id
_entity.type
_entity.pdbx_description
1 polymer ?
#
loop_
_entity_poly.entity_id
_entity_poly.type
_entity_poly.pdbx_seq_one_letter_code
_entity_poly.pdbx_strand_id
1 'polypeptide(L)'
;MTVFFEYNGSKVNTKEVVKRNTAGRTDQDKDSSTYVYNTYNAGDLQGHVQQSFMRNNAEHNRTDTVLPYNDSYETLPVVPAVETGADGNSGKGNSVDFKSNVFCNTHTIRDDQLKLNLEIHTLGNLSDRRLQEIKKGFDDSIIRFKDNFGLEPNEKDTTFELYLFDDKEQYEHYGRLYNLGINGAGGMTFYGDADVPYKIYVYQFGEILNLKHELTHALENYASGHSLSKLKINHDIFTEGLADYIQNDGTFIMRELRDKEVTSSVLKEGSSKDIDQVSDAAVAKDQHLSYSIGHAFVTFLQENYPGVISEYFAALREGNAVHAREIISMNKYADFEPWVQSKDISLYLEGMNVLKIDLGEKMFSAKNAVSFENKNVRNEYYCENICTMNGEVVGKISPVVHYADKDTIRTWNIASTDMIEVKPEYSFLKLVSTPSGKSAYVYCDKDGNEYFNTQSYVEYAFNILKKYDENLRINGDFLDIRGRYSDADKVFDKIPNADLLLDQFLDKIGYGNYKQVIMSDPEQVSVIKMHIVKKAFEDFRESEVKKVFTGESGVDSTIKNLLMDLTYINLSDVIGVNGSNIESIVSDPNVMLRTAILGKGDASGISLYVGDQKVAELSTEGGYCVKDLDTNNVNFVFRNAVGNIASSYQDRAYMVVCEKDGEFTTALIDDIQKTEHGNVIWDNQFNHPGVNHLYPNYQKVLLNDASLKDYSHLANTRFHHDDTVIVRGDLLDDKGTVTTSDDIHQAVIKHDDQVLHQFKSISFYISEPSTDSAGTYGSDFFIADEGKNLRFQLPKTITHLKLVNVDGNQKLVPCTADGNEHPDGMPSNLTDEYRYIDPIFAHTFEKQSYSKNSVSIGLVDFDKYQEGTMFKLQYYSDDYHINKDEHGNIIRPNNVSYKTKVDLVYDDKVIGMLSDNVNKFQGDVFVAASLNYSHSDFLSSKYFQKVNIEALENGVYSGRYDVGSGDEIANLDTDVGYSDKTVFYFKGSNSPVDVLDNVDTVSTISPYINEFQ
;
A
#
# COMPACT_ATOMS: atom_id res chain seq x y z
N MET A 1 4.16 -24.52 -23.98
CA MET A 1 4.97 -24.95 -25.13
C MET A 1 5.82 -26.11 -24.67
N THR A 2 5.57 -27.31 -25.18
CA THR A 2 6.29 -28.55 -24.84
C THR A 2 7.45 -28.69 -25.81
N VAL A 3 8.67 -29.04 -25.35
CA VAL A 3 9.53 -30.13 -25.88
C VAL A 3 10.74 -30.36 -24.94
N PHE A 4 10.78 -31.60 -24.44
CA PHE A 4 11.83 -32.46 -23.88
C PHE A 4 13.31 -32.05 -23.95
N PHE A 5 14.06 -32.33 -22.89
CA PHE A 5 15.28 -33.16 -23.00
C PHE A 5 15.54 -34.02 -21.76
N GLU A 6 16.05 -35.21 -22.05
CA GLU A 6 16.18 -36.39 -21.22
C GLU A 6 17.23 -36.28 -20.11
N TYR A 7 16.94 -37.00 -19.03
CA TYR A 7 17.83 -37.31 -17.93
C TYR A 7 18.87 -38.36 -18.36
N ASN A 8 20.15 -38.17 -18.00
CA ASN A 8 21.08 -39.28 -17.82
C ASN A 8 22.20 -38.95 -16.82
N GLY A 9 22.02 -39.43 -15.59
CA GLY A 9 23.01 -40.33 -14.97
C GLY A 9 24.34 -39.79 -14.46
N SER A 10 24.38 -39.59 -13.14
CA SER A 10 25.35 -40.21 -12.21
C SER A 10 26.70 -39.53 -11.86
N LYS A 11 26.81 -39.30 -10.54
CA LYS A 11 27.94 -39.51 -9.59
C LYS A 11 29.14 -38.53 -9.52
N VAL A 12 29.11 -37.77 -8.40
CA VAL A 12 30.06 -37.77 -7.25
C VAL A 12 31.43 -37.06 -7.35
N ASN A 13 31.56 -36.04 -6.47
CA ASN A 13 32.69 -35.61 -5.61
C ASN A 13 33.83 -34.65 -6.06
N THR A 14 33.88 -33.56 -5.28
CA THR A 14 35.01 -32.92 -4.55
C THR A 14 36.18 -32.21 -5.26
N LYS A 15 36.46 -31.01 -4.70
CA LYS A 15 37.75 -30.34 -4.42
C LYS A 15 38.36 -29.37 -5.46
N GLU A 16 38.45 -28.12 -4.98
CA GLU A 16 39.63 -27.24 -4.91
C GLU A 16 40.40 -26.77 -6.17
N VAL A 17 40.54 -25.44 -6.24
CA VAL A 17 41.81 -24.66 -6.33
C VAL A 17 42.38 -24.28 -7.73
N VAL A 18 42.20 -22.99 -8.06
CA VAL A 18 43.23 -21.96 -8.39
C VAL A 18 43.92 -21.89 -9.78
N LYS A 19 43.84 -20.66 -10.34
CA LYS A 19 44.78 -19.87 -11.19
C LYS A 19 44.83 -19.99 -12.73
N ARG A 20 44.72 -18.78 -13.34
CA ARG A 20 45.49 -18.16 -14.46
C ARG A 20 45.41 -18.88 -15.84
N ASN A 21 45.30 -18.23 -17.00
CA ASN A 21 45.91 -16.98 -17.48
C ASN A 21 45.28 -16.52 -18.83
N THR A 22 45.04 -15.21 -18.98
CA THR A 22 45.34 -14.27 -20.11
C THR A 22 45.37 -14.67 -21.61
N ALA A 23 44.86 -13.70 -22.41
CA ALA A 23 45.22 -13.24 -23.78
C ALA A 23 44.44 -13.83 -24.97
N GLY A 24 43.93 -13.07 -25.95
CA GLY A 24 43.93 -11.62 -26.21
C GLY A 24 43.38 -11.28 -27.62
N ARG A 25 43.26 -9.97 -27.92
CA ARG A 25 43.22 -9.27 -29.24
C ARG A 25 41.93 -9.37 -30.09
N THR A 26 41.11 -8.32 -30.29
CA THR A 26 41.21 -7.00 -30.99
C THR A 26 40.73 -6.99 -32.46
N ASP A 27 39.63 -6.25 -32.68
CA ASP A 27 39.35 -5.19 -33.68
C ASP A 27 39.16 -5.42 -35.20
N GLN A 28 38.09 -4.76 -35.69
CA GLN A 28 37.90 -4.00 -36.97
C GLN A 28 37.84 -4.81 -38.29
N ASP A 29 37.08 -4.48 -39.34
CA ASP A 29 36.27 -3.32 -39.75
C ASP A 29 35.38 -3.70 -40.97
N LYS A 30 34.23 -3.01 -41.12
CA LYS A 30 33.55 -2.46 -42.31
C LYS A 30 33.30 -3.20 -43.66
N ASP A 31 32.04 -3.01 -44.07
CA ASP A 31 31.49 -2.57 -45.38
C ASP A 31 31.30 -3.49 -46.61
N SER A 32 30.07 -3.35 -47.14
CA SER A 32 29.64 -3.23 -48.54
C SER A 32 28.90 -4.39 -49.23
N SER A 33 27.57 -4.21 -49.28
CA SER A 33 26.67 -4.25 -50.45
C SER A 33 27.00 -5.12 -51.66
N THR A 34 26.08 -6.03 -52.04
CA THR A 34 25.28 -6.06 -53.31
C THR A 34 24.48 -7.39 -53.39
N TYR A 35 23.13 -7.37 -53.37
CA TYR A 35 22.21 -7.48 -54.53
C TYR A 35 22.33 -8.85 -55.27
N VAL A 36 21.33 -9.76 -55.38
CA VAL A 36 19.98 -9.64 -56.00
C VAL A 36 19.21 -10.99 -55.88
N TYR A 37 17.92 -10.92 -55.52
CA TYR A 37 16.72 -11.71 -55.92
C TYR A 37 16.72 -13.26 -55.79
N ASN A 38 15.68 -13.94 -55.27
CA ASN A 38 14.25 -13.72 -55.48
C ASN A 38 13.37 -14.30 -54.33
N THR A 39 12.31 -13.56 -54.06
CA THR A 39 11.17 -13.66 -53.11
C THR A 39 10.10 -14.69 -53.56
N TYR A 40 9.21 -15.24 -52.73
CA TYR A 40 8.05 -14.68 -51.98
C TYR A 40 7.32 -15.88 -51.29
N ASN A 41 6.51 -15.83 -50.24
CA ASN A 41 5.91 -14.78 -49.40
C ASN A 41 5.46 -15.46 -48.07
N ALA A 42 6.01 -15.03 -46.94
CA ALA A 42 5.49 -15.25 -45.59
C ALA A 42 5.94 -14.03 -44.76
N GLY A 43 5.00 -13.35 -44.13
CA GLY A 43 5.24 -12.09 -43.41
C GLY A 43 4.63 -12.13 -42.02
N ASP A 44 5.27 -12.86 -41.11
CA ASP A 44 5.48 -12.40 -39.74
C ASP A 44 6.70 -11.48 -39.76
N LEU A 45 6.72 -10.45 -38.92
CA LEU A 45 7.92 -9.85 -38.31
C LEU A 45 7.39 -8.96 -37.17
N GLN A 46 7.51 -9.33 -35.90
CA GLN A 46 8.76 -9.33 -35.13
C GLN A 46 9.66 -8.13 -35.48
N GLY A 47 9.26 -6.96 -34.98
CA GLY A 47 10.18 -5.87 -34.69
C GLY A 47 10.74 -6.06 -33.28
N HIS A 48 12.01 -6.41 -33.19
CA HIS A 48 12.79 -6.24 -31.98
C HIS A 48 12.84 -4.75 -31.62
N VAL A 49 12.15 -4.36 -30.55
CA VAL A 49 12.42 -3.09 -29.89
C VAL A 49 13.60 -3.32 -28.96
N GLN A 50 14.79 -2.86 -29.39
CA GLN A 50 15.84 -2.47 -28.45
C GLN A 50 15.23 -1.44 -27.50
N GLN A 51 15.06 -1.82 -26.22
CA GLN A 51 14.89 -0.85 -25.15
C GLN A 51 16.13 0.05 -25.16
N SER A 52 15.92 1.26 -25.65
CA SER A 52 16.88 2.34 -25.53
C SER A 52 16.83 2.77 -24.07
N PHE A 53 17.88 2.43 -23.32
CA PHE A 53 18.18 3.04 -22.03
C PHE A 53 18.22 4.57 -22.24
N MET A 54 17.20 5.28 -21.78
CA MET A 54 17.21 6.73 -21.69
C MET A 54 18.18 7.10 -20.57
N ARG A 55 19.40 7.45 -20.99
CA ARG A 55 20.40 8.13 -20.19
C ARG A 55 19.88 9.56 -19.98
N ASN A 56 19.38 9.87 -18.78
CA ASN A 56 18.95 11.24 -18.44
C ASN A 56 20.19 12.13 -18.24
N ASN A 57 20.64 12.76 -19.32
CA ASN A 57 21.45 13.97 -19.23
C ASN A 57 20.51 15.14 -19.57
N ALA A 58 19.95 15.80 -18.55
CA ALA A 58 19.38 17.12 -18.72
C ALA A 58 20.53 18.13 -18.82
N GLU A 59 21.19 18.19 -19.99
CA GLU A 59 22.12 19.28 -20.28
C GLU A 59 21.32 20.59 -20.41
N HIS A 60 21.46 21.47 -19.41
CA HIS A 60 21.17 22.88 -19.56
C HIS A 60 21.97 23.45 -20.76
N ASN A 61 21.35 23.74 -21.91
CA ASN A 61 21.75 24.86 -22.80
C ASN A 61 20.79 25.13 -23.99
N ARG A 62 20.42 26.42 -24.09
CA ARG A 62 20.17 27.31 -25.25
C ARG A 62 19.66 26.74 -26.58
N THR A 63 18.47 27.22 -26.96
CA THR A 63 17.89 27.20 -28.30
C THR A 63 18.53 28.25 -29.23
N ASP A 64 19.00 27.83 -30.41
CA ASP A 64 19.16 28.68 -31.58
C ASP A 64 18.43 28.06 -32.77
N THR A 65 17.57 28.87 -33.38
CA THR A 65 16.66 28.58 -34.50
C THR A 65 17.37 28.39 -35.84
N VAL A 66 17.15 27.27 -36.55
CA VAL A 66 17.10 27.19 -38.04
C VAL A 66 16.25 25.96 -38.50
N LEU A 67 15.22 26.19 -39.32
CA LEU A 67 14.42 25.18 -40.07
C LEU A 67 15.11 24.75 -41.39
N PRO A 68 14.91 23.52 -41.92
CA PRO A 68 13.91 23.27 -43.00
C PRO A 68 13.25 21.85 -42.93
N TYR A 69 11.94 21.64 -43.14
CA TYR A 69 11.06 21.58 -44.35
C TYR A 69 11.04 20.24 -45.16
N ASN A 70 9.83 19.65 -45.25
CA ASN A 70 9.25 18.63 -46.18
C ASN A 70 9.83 17.19 -46.24
N ASP A 71 9.10 16.11 -46.52
CA ASP A 71 7.75 15.88 -47.11
C ASP A 71 7.29 14.42 -46.87
N SER A 72 6.03 14.15 -47.23
CA SER A 72 5.40 12.85 -47.59
C SER A 72 4.48 12.14 -46.57
N TYR A 73 3.19 12.30 -46.89
CA TYR A 73 2.01 11.56 -46.46
C TYR A 73 2.02 10.10 -46.95
N GLU A 74 1.40 9.19 -46.20
CA GLU A 74 0.55 8.15 -46.78
C GLU A 74 -0.53 7.67 -45.80
N THR A 75 -1.69 7.38 -46.38
CA THR A 75 -3.06 7.42 -45.83
C THR A 75 -3.62 6.05 -45.43
N LEU A 76 -4.53 6.00 -44.46
CA LEU A 76 -5.55 4.93 -44.28
C LEU A 76 -6.85 5.50 -43.63
N PRO A 77 -8.01 4.81 -43.73
CA PRO A 77 -9.19 5.33 -44.46
C PRO A 77 -10.38 5.81 -43.60
N VAL A 78 -11.27 6.52 -44.31
CA VAL A 78 -12.47 7.26 -43.88
C VAL A 78 -13.73 6.38 -43.76
N VAL A 79 -14.58 6.64 -42.76
CA VAL A 79 -16.07 6.63 -42.84
C VAL A 79 -16.65 7.66 -41.83
N PRO A 80 -17.85 8.23 -42.00
CA PRO A 80 -18.09 9.57 -42.55
C PRO A 80 -18.58 10.58 -41.50
N ALA A 81 -18.02 11.79 -41.53
CA ALA A 81 -18.55 12.96 -40.83
C ALA A 81 -19.69 13.60 -41.64
N VAL A 82 -20.75 14.03 -40.93
CA VAL A 82 -21.53 15.20 -41.35
C VAL A 82 -20.97 16.38 -40.56
N GLU A 83 -20.51 17.35 -41.33
CA GLU A 83 -19.69 18.51 -40.94
C GLU A 83 -20.46 19.54 -40.11
N THR A 84 -19.84 20.04 -39.04
CA THR A 84 -19.63 21.49 -38.85
C THR A 84 -18.21 21.69 -38.28
N GLY A 85 -17.44 22.59 -38.93
CA GLY A 85 -15.95 22.68 -38.89
C GLY A 85 -15.30 22.94 -37.53
N ALA A 86 -14.14 22.32 -37.26
CA ALA A 86 -12.77 22.75 -37.57
C ALA A 86 -12.25 23.74 -36.49
N ASP A 87 -11.25 23.42 -35.66
CA ASP A 87 -10.01 22.68 -35.93
C ASP A 87 -9.69 21.58 -34.90
N GLY A 88 -9.64 20.35 -35.38
CA GLY A 88 -9.02 19.21 -34.70
C GLY A 88 -7.50 19.24 -34.89
N ASN A 89 -6.85 20.11 -34.14
CA ASN A 89 -5.44 19.98 -33.80
C ASN A 89 -5.45 20.07 -32.28
N SER A 90 -5.39 18.95 -31.56
CA SER A 90 -5.18 18.98 -30.11
C SER A 90 -3.79 19.58 -29.89
N GLY A 91 -3.76 20.90 -29.79
CA GLY A 91 -2.54 21.69 -29.74
C GLY A 91 -1.71 21.19 -28.57
N LYS A 92 -0.52 20.65 -28.87
CA LYS A 92 0.54 20.61 -27.87
C LYS A 92 0.81 22.07 -27.51
N GLY A 93 0.37 22.49 -26.33
CA GLY A 93 0.70 23.81 -25.80
C GLY A 93 2.22 23.92 -25.66
N ASN A 94 2.80 25.05 -26.01
CA ASN A 94 4.19 25.35 -25.66
C ASN A 94 4.21 25.88 -24.21
N SER A 95 5.32 25.69 -23.49
CA SER A 95 5.62 26.28 -22.18
C SER A 95 5.30 27.79 -22.05
N VAL A 96 5.28 28.53 -23.17
CA VAL A 96 4.96 29.96 -23.24
C VAL A 96 3.48 30.24 -22.94
N ASP A 97 2.57 29.34 -23.33
CA ASP A 97 1.12 29.52 -23.15
C ASP A 97 0.61 28.85 -21.85
N PHE A 98 1.48 28.14 -21.13
CA PHE A 98 1.14 27.35 -19.96
C PHE A 98 0.54 28.19 -18.82
N LYS A 99 1.21 29.29 -18.45
CA LYS A 99 0.81 30.17 -17.33
C LYS A 99 -0.61 30.69 -17.50
N SER A 100 -0.97 31.20 -18.69
CA SER A 100 -2.28 31.82 -18.96
C SER A 100 -3.40 30.82 -19.26
N ASN A 101 -3.06 29.59 -19.66
CA ASN A 101 -4.06 28.59 -20.07
C ASN A 101 -4.44 27.63 -18.95
N VAL A 102 -3.59 27.48 -17.93
CA VAL A 102 -3.79 26.51 -16.85
C VAL A 102 -4.12 27.20 -15.53
N PHE A 103 -3.37 28.24 -15.15
CA PHE A 103 -3.54 28.93 -13.87
C PHE A 103 -4.37 30.20 -14.02
N CYS A 104 -5.40 30.35 -13.19
CA CYS A 104 -6.30 31.52 -13.25
C CYS A 104 -6.19 32.45 -12.03
N ASN A 105 -5.56 31.98 -10.95
CA ASN A 105 -5.37 32.75 -9.72
C ASN A 105 -3.89 33.01 -9.43
N THR A 106 -3.61 34.14 -8.79
CA THR A 106 -2.24 34.50 -8.39
C THR A 106 -2.23 35.23 -7.05
N HIS A 107 -1.36 34.78 -6.15
CA HIS A 107 -1.09 35.41 -4.86
C HIS A 107 0.36 35.87 -4.80
N THR A 108 0.69 36.84 -3.95
CA THR A 108 2.06 37.34 -3.82
C THR A 108 2.47 37.47 -2.37
N ILE A 109 3.62 36.91 -2.03
CA ILE A 109 4.32 37.09 -0.75
C ILE A 109 5.60 37.86 -1.03
N ARG A 110 5.94 38.83 -0.16
CA ARG A 110 7.12 39.69 -0.34
C ARG A 110 8.06 39.62 0.86
N ASP A 111 9.35 39.50 0.58
CA ASP A 111 10.43 39.77 1.53
C ASP A 111 11.19 41.03 1.07
N ASP A 112 10.95 42.15 1.76
CA ASP A 112 11.57 43.44 1.42
C ASP A 112 13.05 43.51 1.79
N GLN A 113 13.53 42.65 2.71
CA GLN A 113 14.94 42.67 3.14
C GLN A 113 15.85 42.09 2.07
N LEU A 114 15.41 40.98 1.46
CA LEU A 114 16.10 40.29 0.38
C LEU A 114 15.60 40.71 -1.01
N LYS A 115 14.60 41.59 -1.08
CA LYS A 115 13.96 42.00 -2.34
C LYS A 115 13.46 40.78 -3.15
N LEU A 116 12.84 39.83 -2.46
CA LEU A 116 12.27 38.63 -3.06
C LEU A 116 10.74 38.76 -3.13
N ASN A 117 10.17 38.41 -4.28
CA ASN A 117 8.74 38.21 -4.44
C ASN A 117 8.48 36.75 -4.75
N LEU A 118 7.58 36.10 -4.01
CA LEU A 118 7.04 34.78 -4.34
C LEU A 118 5.64 34.98 -4.94
N GLU A 119 5.51 34.78 -6.25
CA GLU A 119 4.24 34.77 -6.97
C GLU A 119 3.71 33.33 -7.06
N ILE A 120 2.55 33.08 -6.47
CA ILE A 120 1.96 31.74 -6.35
C ILE A 120 0.83 31.64 -7.36
N HIS A 121 0.93 30.71 -8.31
CA HIS A 121 -0.06 30.44 -9.34
C HIS A 121 -0.82 29.15 -9.01
N THR A 122 -2.15 29.23 -8.97
CA THR A 122 -3.06 28.09 -8.66
C THR A 122 -4.19 27.98 -9.69
N LEU A 123 -4.63 26.74 -9.96
CA LEU A 123 -5.75 26.48 -10.87
C LEU A 123 -7.06 26.90 -10.21
N GLY A 124 -7.28 26.46 -8.97
CA GLY A 124 -8.41 26.87 -8.13
C GLY A 124 -8.08 28.05 -7.21
N ASN A 125 -9.06 28.45 -6.40
CA ASN A 125 -8.83 29.40 -5.31
C ASN A 125 -7.99 28.73 -4.22
N LEU A 126 -6.94 29.42 -3.75
CA LEU A 126 -6.14 28.95 -2.63
C LEU A 126 -6.78 29.38 -1.31
N SER A 127 -6.91 28.47 -0.34
CA SER A 127 -7.41 28.82 0.99
C SER A 127 -6.41 29.68 1.76
N ASP A 128 -6.89 30.54 2.66
CA ASP A 128 -6.03 31.38 3.51
C ASP A 128 -5.02 30.55 4.32
N ARG A 129 -5.46 29.36 4.76
CA ARG A 129 -4.61 28.41 5.47
C ARG A 129 -3.45 27.93 4.59
N ARG A 130 -3.72 27.46 3.36
CA ARG A 130 -2.65 27.01 2.45
C ARG A 130 -1.71 28.16 2.08
N LEU A 131 -2.23 29.39 1.94
CA LEU A 131 -1.38 30.56 1.73
C LEU A 131 -0.45 30.82 2.92
N GLN A 132 -0.93 30.66 4.16
CA GLN A 132 -0.10 30.78 5.36
C GLN A 132 0.96 29.67 5.45
N GLU A 133 0.64 28.44 5.07
CA GLU A 133 1.59 27.32 5.01
C GLU A 133 2.70 27.60 3.98
N ILE A 134 2.36 28.09 2.78
CA ILE A 134 3.35 28.53 1.77
C ILE A 134 4.22 29.63 2.33
N LYS A 135 3.61 30.63 2.98
CA LYS A 135 4.33 31.75 3.59
C LYS A 135 5.33 31.27 4.64
N LYS A 136 4.90 30.37 5.53
CA LYS A 136 5.77 29.78 6.55
C LYS A 136 6.90 28.99 5.91
N GLY A 137 6.61 28.14 4.92
CA GLY A 137 7.63 27.39 4.18
C GLY A 137 8.67 28.31 3.53
N PHE A 138 8.22 29.41 2.92
CA PHE A 138 9.08 30.42 2.31
C PHE A 138 9.96 31.15 3.33
N ASP A 139 9.36 31.67 4.40
CA ASP A 139 10.05 32.38 5.46
C ASP A 139 11.07 31.46 6.18
N ASP A 140 10.67 30.22 6.49
CA ASP A 140 11.52 29.21 7.13
C ASP A 140 12.75 28.88 6.25
N SER A 141 12.53 28.63 4.95
CA SER A 141 13.63 28.36 4.01
C SER A 141 14.60 29.53 3.93
N ILE A 142 14.10 30.77 3.87
CA ILE A 142 14.94 31.98 3.86
C ILE A 142 15.78 32.08 5.14
N ILE A 143 15.15 31.96 6.31
CA ILE A 143 15.82 32.10 7.61
C ILE A 143 16.92 31.04 7.72
N ARG A 144 16.60 29.78 7.42
CA ARG A 144 17.57 28.69 7.49
C ARG A 144 18.71 28.87 6.50
N PHE A 145 18.41 29.22 5.25
CA PHE A 145 19.45 29.40 4.24
C PHE A 145 20.39 30.54 4.66
N LYS A 146 19.83 31.65 5.14
CA LYS A 146 20.59 32.80 5.63
C LYS A 146 21.47 32.44 6.84
N ASP A 147 20.93 31.73 7.82
CA ASP A 147 21.63 31.38 9.05
C ASP A 147 22.76 30.36 8.82
N ASN A 148 22.57 29.41 7.89
CA ASN A 148 23.54 28.34 7.62
C ASN A 148 24.56 28.69 6.52
N PHE A 149 24.17 29.45 5.50
CA PHE A 149 24.99 29.69 4.31
C PHE A 149 25.29 31.16 4.04
N GLY A 150 24.59 32.08 4.70
CA GLY A 150 24.67 33.50 4.40
C GLY A 150 23.85 33.86 3.15
N LEU A 151 23.03 34.89 3.27
CA LEU A 151 22.16 35.35 2.20
C LEU A 151 22.08 36.88 2.23
N GLU A 152 22.52 37.51 1.14
CA GLU A 152 22.59 38.96 0.99
C GLU A 152 21.72 39.43 -0.16
N PRO A 153 21.09 40.62 -0.06
CA PRO A 153 20.21 41.13 -1.10
C PRO A 153 20.96 41.41 -2.41
N ASN A 154 20.33 41.09 -3.53
CA ASN A 154 20.78 41.49 -4.86
C ASN A 154 20.37 42.94 -5.18
N GLU A 155 20.93 43.49 -6.26
CA GLU A 155 20.70 44.91 -6.63
C GLU A 155 19.25 45.19 -7.03
N LYS A 156 18.63 44.24 -7.74
CA LYS A 156 17.24 44.31 -8.22
C LYS A 156 16.36 43.32 -7.47
N ASP A 157 15.07 43.63 -7.44
CA ASP A 157 14.04 42.69 -6.99
C ASP A 157 14.07 41.43 -7.86
N THR A 158 13.91 40.26 -7.23
CA THR A 158 13.86 38.97 -7.90
C THR A 158 12.51 38.30 -7.63
N THR A 159 11.91 37.71 -8.67
CA THR A 159 10.63 37.02 -8.56
C THR A 159 10.82 35.50 -8.68
N PHE A 160 10.23 34.76 -7.74
CA PHE A 160 10.03 33.32 -7.79
C PHE A 160 8.56 33.05 -8.13
N GLU A 161 8.30 32.40 -9.26
CA GLU A 161 6.96 31.94 -9.64
C GLU A 161 6.78 30.50 -9.18
N LEU A 162 5.91 30.29 -8.19
CA LEU A 162 5.49 28.99 -7.69
C LEU A 162 4.22 28.54 -8.42
N TYR A 163 4.32 27.50 -9.23
CA TYR A 163 3.21 26.83 -9.89
C TYR A 163 2.79 25.64 -9.02
N LEU A 164 1.68 25.81 -8.29
CA LEU A 164 1.16 24.83 -7.35
C LEU A 164 0.05 24.02 -8.01
N PHE A 165 0.32 22.74 -8.25
CA PHE A 165 -0.67 21.77 -8.73
C PHE A 165 -1.43 21.14 -7.57
N ASP A 166 -2.65 20.71 -7.82
CA ASP A 166 -3.55 20.13 -6.81
C ASP A 166 -3.14 18.71 -6.41
N ASP A 167 -2.47 17.96 -7.29
CA ASP A 167 -1.97 16.61 -7.04
C ASP A 167 -0.86 16.22 -8.06
N LYS A 168 -0.28 15.03 -7.83
CA LYS A 168 0.77 14.47 -8.68
C LYS A 168 0.27 14.16 -10.09
N GLU A 169 -0.96 13.67 -10.23
CA GLU A 169 -1.57 13.35 -11.53
C GLU A 169 -1.68 14.59 -12.41
N GLN A 170 -2.12 15.70 -11.83
CA GLN A 170 -2.24 17.00 -12.48
C GLN A 170 -0.86 17.55 -12.87
N TYR A 171 0.12 17.48 -11.97
CA TYR A 171 1.51 17.85 -12.23
C TYR A 171 2.10 17.06 -13.41
N GLU A 172 1.94 15.75 -13.43
CA GLU A 172 2.38 14.84 -14.49
C GLU A 172 1.63 15.07 -15.81
N HIS A 173 0.33 15.34 -15.74
CA HIS A 173 -0.48 15.57 -16.93
C HIS A 173 -0.07 16.85 -17.64
N TYR A 174 -0.07 17.99 -16.92
CA TYR A 174 0.29 19.26 -17.51
C TYR A 174 1.77 19.34 -17.84
N GLY A 175 2.63 18.69 -17.05
CA GLY A 175 4.04 18.51 -17.35
C GLY A 175 4.27 17.84 -18.72
N ARG A 176 3.48 16.81 -19.06
CA ARG A 176 3.48 16.19 -20.39
C ARG A 176 2.81 17.06 -21.46
N LEU A 177 1.63 17.60 -21.18
CA LEU A 177 0.82 18.33 -22.15
C LEU A 177 1.53 19.59 -22.68
N TYR A 178 2.21 20.31 -21.80
CA TYR A 178 2.94 21.55 -22.12
C TYR A 178 4.46 21.33 -22.27
N ASN A 179 4.92 20.08 -22.19
CA ASN A 179 6.33 19.70 -22.29
C ASN A 179 7.23 20.52 -21.34
N LEU A 180 6.84 20.60 -20.07
CA LEU A 180 7.51 21.42 -19.06
C LEU A 180 8.83 20.81 -18.57
N GLY A 181 9.06 19.52 -18.83
CA GLY A 181 10.26 18.81 -18.37
C GLY A 181 10.24 18.43 -16.88
N ILE A 182 9.06 18.43 -16.25
CA ILE A 182 8.89 18.23 -14.80
C ILE A 182 8.48 16.80 -14.40
N ASN A 183 8.09 15.97 -15.38
CA ASN A 183 7.53 14.64 -15.15
C ASN A 183 8.54 13.68 -14.51
N GLY A 184 8.09 12.89 -13.54
CA GLY A 184 8.87 11.91 -12.79
C GLY A 184 9.57 12.45 -11.54
N ALA A 185 9.49 13.76 -11.28
CA ALA A 185 10.11 14.42 -10.11
C ALA A 185 9.08 14.75 -9.02
N GLY A 186 9.53 14.86 -7.76
CA GLY A 186 8.69 15.29 -6.62
C GLY A 186 8.43 16.80 -6.58
N GLY A 187 9.24 17.56 -7.30
CA GLY A 187 9.18 19.00 -7.54
C GLY A 187 10.23 19.34 -8.59
N MET A 188 10.21 20.55 -9.14
CA MET A 188 11.25 21.00 -10.06
C MET A 188 11.41 22.52 -10.05
N THR A 189 12.66 22.97 -10.02
CA THR A 189 13.02 24.38 -10.09
C THR A 189 13.84 24.68 -11.34
N PHE A 190 13.38 25.66 -12.12
CA PHE A 190 14.14 26.22 -13.23
C PHE A 190 14.67 27.60 -12.86
N TYR A 191 15.99 27.76 -12.98
CA TYR A 191 16.68 28.97 -12.60
C TYR A 191 16.30 30.19 -13.45
N GLY A 192 15.94 31.27 -12.76
CA GLY A 192 15.78 32.60 -13.32
C GLY A 192 16.99 33.51 -13.02
N ASP A 193 16.80 34.80 -13.23
CA ASP A 193 17.68 35.88 -12.80
C ASP A 193 16.87 37.14 -12.42
N ALA A 194 17.53 38.29 -12.32
CA ALA A 194 16.87 39.53 -11.96
C ALA A 194 15.87 40.06 -13.01
N ASP A 195 15.94 39.59 -14.26
CA ASP A 195 15.07 40.02 -15.36
C ASP A 195 14.15 38.87 -15.84
N VAL A 196 14.44 37.62 -15.46
CA VAL A 196 13.63 36.42 -15.77
C VAL A 196 13.21 35.72 -14.48
N PRO A 197 11.90 35.56 -14.19
CA PRO A 197 11.48 34.88 -12.97
C PRO A 197 11.97 33.43 -12.88
N TYR A 198 12.21 32.98 -11.66
CA TYR A 198 12.45 31.57 -11.37
C TYR A 198 11.12 30.83 -11.48
N LYS A 199 11.14 29.59 -11.94
CA LYS A 199 9.92 28.78 -12.05
C LYS A 199 10.04 27.56 -11.17
N ILE A 200 9.19 27.47 -10.17
CA ILE A 200 9.13 26.39 -9.20
C ILE A 200 7.82 25.65 -9.44
N TYR A 201 7.89 24.35 -9.69
CA TYR A 201 6.74 23.49 -9.93
C TYR A 201 6.66 22.48 -8.80
N VAL A 202 5.56 22.49 -8.06
CA VAL A 202 5.31 21.56 -6.95
C VAL A 202 3.84 21.17 -6.93
N TYR A 203 3.52 20.05 -6.30
CA TYR A 203 2.14 19.62 -6.11
C TYR A 203 1.80 19.42 -4.64
N GLN A 204 0.52 19.45 -4.32
CA GLN A 204 0.02 19.19 -2.98
C GLN A 204 0.02 17.68 -2.72
N PHE A 205 0.56 17.27 -1.57
CA PHE A 205 0.43 15.95 -0.99
C PHE A 205 0.78 16.07 0.48
N GLY A 206 -0.19 16.01 1.38
CA GLY A 206 0.17 16.37 2.74
C GLY A 206 0.24 17.89 2.94
N GLU A 207 1.42 18.29 3.35
CA GLU A 207 1.95 19.62 3.12
C GLU A 207 2.20 19.87 1.61
N ILE A 208 2.80 21.01 1.27
CA ILE A 208 3.22 21.24 -0.12
C ILE A 208 4.54 20.51 -0.30
N LEU A 209 4.46 19.33 -0.92
CA LEU A 209 5.59 18.42 -1.06
C LEU A 209 6.76 19.13 -1.74
N ASN A 210 7.96 18.91 -1.20
CA ASN A 210 9.21 19.47 -1.70
C ASN A 210 9.24 21.01 -1.80
N LEU A 211 8.31 21.76 -1.21
CA LEU A 211 8.31 23.22 -1.33
C LEU A 211 9.63 23.82 -0.81
N LYS A 212 10.07 23.40 0.38
CA LYS A 212 11.33 23.88 0.98
C LYS A 212 12.55 23.43 0.16
N HIS A 213 12.53 22.21 -0.36
CA HIS A 213 13.56 21.67 -1.26
C HIS A 213 13.71 22.53 -2.51
N GLU A 214 12.62 22.76 -3.23
CA GLU A 214 12.62 23.51 -4.47
C GLU A 214 12.89 25.02 -4.27
N LEU A 215 12.38 25.59 -3.18
CA LEU A 215 12.75 26.95 -2.78
C LEU A 215 14.25 27.08 -2.52
N THR A 216 14.89 26.03 -1.99
CA THR A 216 16.34 26.03 -1.76
C THR A 216 17.12 26.10 -3.06
N HIS A 217 16.71 25.39 -4.10
CA HIS A 217 17.30 25.50 -5.45
C HIS A 217 17.20 26.94 -5.99
N ALA A 218 16.05 27.61 -5.79
CA ALA A 218 15.90 29.02 -6.18
C ALA A 218 16.81 29.96 -5.37
N LEU A 219 16.87 29.75 -4.05
CA LEU A 219 17.73 30.51 -3.13
C LEU A 219 19.22 30.30 -3.42
N GLU A 220 19.62 29.10 -3.84
CA GLU A 220 20.99 28.77 -4.22
C GLU A 220 21.47 29.67 -5.37
N ASN A 221 20.73 29.67 -6.48
CA ASN A 221 21.07 30.50 -7.63
C ASN A 221 20.96 32.00 -7.30
N TYR A 222 20.01 32.40 -6.45
CA TYR A 222 19.95 33.78 -5.94
C TYR A 222 21.21 34.17 -5.14
N ALA A 223 21.67 33.31 -4.22
CA ALA A 223 22.85 33.54 -3.39
C ALA A 223 24.13 33.69 -4.26
N SER A 224 24.21 32.94 -5.35
CA SER A 224 25.30 33.05 -6.35
C SER A 224 25.30 34.34 -7.19
N GLY A 225 24.34 35.25 -6.98
CA GLY A 225 24.16 36.42 -7.85
C GLY A 225 23.71 36.04 -9.27
N HIS A 226 22.85 35.03 -9.40
CA HIS A 226 22.31 34.54 -10.67
C HIS A 226 23.37 34.02 -11.66
N SER A 227 24.42 33.41 -11.12
CA SER A 227 25.60 32.96 -11.87
C SER A 227 25.71 31.45 -12.02
N LEU A 228 25.00 30.66 -11.21
CA LEU A 228 25.08 29.19 -11.23
C LEU A 228 24.81 28.59 -12.61
N SER A 229 23.72 29.00 -13.28
CA SER A 229 23.39 28.53 -14.64
C SER A 229 24.41 28.94 -15.72
N LYS A 230 25.21 29.99 -15.47
CA LYS A 230 26.18 30.54 -16.43
C LYS A 230 27.57 29.90 -16.30
N LEU A 231 27.93 29.45 -15.10
CA LEU A 231 29.31 29.07 -14.77
C LEU A 231 29.67 27.61 -15.12
N LYS A 232 28.71 26.80 -15.62
CA LYS A 232 28.92 25.38 -16.02
C LYS A 232 29.70 24.57 -14.97
N ILE A 233 29.36 24.76 -13.70
CA ILE A 233 29.87 23.96 -12.60
C ILE A 233 28.91 22.78 -12.45
N ASN A 234 29.43 21.56 -12.41
CA ASN A 234 28.61 20.42 -12.06
C ASN A 234 28.54 20.34 -10.53
N HIS A 235 27.32 20.42 -9.99
CA HIS A 235 27.05 20.59 -8.56
C HIS A 235 25.81 19.80 -8.13
N ASP A 236 25.27 18.93 -8.98
CA ASP A 236 23.95 18.30 -8.80
C ASP A 236 23.83 17.59 -7.44
N ILE A 237 24.81 16.74 -7.03
CA ILE A 237 24.79 16.11 -5.69
C ILE A 237 24.82 17.15 -4.58
N PHE A 238 25.63 18.19 -4.73
CA PHE A 238 25.80 19.21 -3.69
C PHE A 238 24.53 20.07 -3.56
N THR A 239 23.91 20.42 -4.68
CA THR A 239 22.65 21.16 -4.78
C THR A 239 21.48 20.38 -4.19
N GLU A 240 21.30 19.11 -4.56
CA GLU A 240 20.28 18.26 -3.93
C GLU A 240 20.55 18.10 -2.42
N GLY A 241 21.82 17.96 -2.03
CA GLY A 241 22.21 17.92 -0.63
C GLY A 241 21.93 19.20 0.16
N LEU A 242 22.03 20.38 -0.46
CA LEU A 242 21.67 21.65 0.16
C LEU A 242 20.16 21.74 0.38
N ALA A 243 19.40 21.32 -0.63
CA ALA A 243 17.95 21.31 -0.60
C ALA A 243 17.41 20.36 0.48
N ASP A 244 17.94 19.13 0.56
CA ASP A 244 17.62 18.18 1.63
C ASP A 244 18.00 18.73 3.01
N TYR A 245 19.17 19.40 3.13
CA TYR A 245 19.61 19.97 4.40
C TYR A 245 18.70 21.10 4.92
N ILE A 246 18.16 21.94 4.03
CA ILE A 246 17.25 23.03 4.41
C ILE A 246 15.83 22.53 4.67
N GLN A 247 15.37 21.57 3.86
CA GLN A 247 14.07 20.92 4.06
C GLN A 247 14.00 20.25 5.43
N ASN A 248 15.06 19.56 5.83
CA ASN A 248 15.16 18.88 7.11
C ASN A 248 15.62 19.85 8.23
N ASP A 249 15.25 19.61 9.49
CA ASP A 249 15.53 20.50 10.65
C ASP A 249 17.00 20.48 11.12
N GLY A 250 17.95 20.26 10.20
CA GLY A 250 19.38 20.05 10.49
C GLY A 250 19.66 18.77 11.30
N THR A 251 18.62 18.05 11.71
CA THR A 251 18.72 16.73 12.33
C THR A 251 18.92 15.70 11.22
N PHE A 252 20.18 15.40 10.91
CA PHE A 252 20.61 14.33 10.01
C PHE A 252 20.19 12.92 10.45
N ILE A 253 19.18 12.76 11.33
CA ILE A 253 18.90 11.45 11.92
C ILE A 253 18.44 10.49 10.83
N MET A 254 19.36 9.58 10.51
CA MET A 254 19.20 8.24 9.95
C MET A 254 18.43 7.99 8.67
N ARG A 255 17.43 8.78 8.32
CA ARG A 255 16.43 8.36 7.34
C ARG A 255 17.03 8.17 5.95
N GLU A 256 18.12 8.89 5.65
CA GLU A 256 18.64 8.99 4.29
C GLU A 256 19.93 8.24 4.02
N LEU A 257 20.82 7.97 5.00
CA LEU A 257 22.01 7.15 4.70
C LEU A 257 21.61 5.69 4.49
N ARG A 258 21.21 5.31 3.28
CA ARG A 258 21.11 3.92 2.84
C ARG A 258 22.49 3.28 3.02
N ASP A 259 22.59 2.39 4.00
CA ASP A 259 23.75 1.57 4.35
C ASP A 259 25.12 2.32 4.33
N LYS A 260 25.67 2.59 5.52
CA LYS A 260 26.97 3.26 5.71
C LYS A 260 28.07 2.58 4.89
N GLU A 261 28.06 1.26 4.78
CA GLU A 261 29.02 0.47 4.03
C GLU A 261 28.86 0.70 2.51
N VAL A 262 27.63 0.79 2.00
CA VAL A 262 27.37 1.13 0.59
C VAL A 262 27.85 2.54 0.28
N THR A 263 27.52 3.52 1.13
CA THR A 263 27.97 4.90 0.98
C THR A 263 29.50 5.00 1.02
N SER A 264 30.14 4.36 2.01
CA SER A 264 31.61 4.31 2.13
C SER A 264 32.25 3.61 0.93
N SER A 265 31.63 2.56 0.37
CA SER A 265 32.12 1.90 -0.84
C SER A 265 32.08 2.83 -2.06
N VAL A 266 30.98 3.56 -2.25
CA VAL A 266 30.87 4.56 -3.34
C VAL A 266 31.94 5.64 -3.19
N LEU A 267 32.16 6.15 -1.98
CA LEU A 267 33.20 7.15 -1.70
C LEU A 267 34.63 6.60 -1.90
N LYS A 268 34.89 5.34 -1.54
CA LYS A 268 36.20 4.67 -1.75
C LYS A 268 36.48 4.39 -3.23
N GLU A 269 35.49 3.92 -3.98
CA GLU A 269 35.58 3.76 -5.44
C GLU A 269 35.69 5.12 -6.17
N GLY A 270 35.24 6.18 -5.50
CA GLY A 270 35.29 7.59 -5.88
C GLY A 270 36.54 8.37 -5.45
N SER A 271 37.45 7.78 -4.66
CA SER A 271 38.51 8.53 -3.95
C SER A 271 39.56 9.21 -4.85
N SER A 272 39.49 9.00 -6.18
CA SER A 272 40.31 9.67 -7.19
C SER A 272 39.48 10.37 -8.28
N LYS A 273 38.18 10.55 -8.05
CA LYS A 273 37.20 10.97 -9.06
C LYS A 273 36.56 12.31 -8.66
N ASP A 274 36.03 13.04 -9.65
CA ASP A 274 35.27 14.28 -9.44
C ASP A 274 33.86 13.96 -8.91
N ILE A 275 33.15 14.97 -8.36
CA ILE A 275 31.82 14.83 -7.74
C ILE A 275 30.82 14.11 -8.66
N ASP A 276 30.90 14.36 -9.97
CA ASP A 276 30.07 13.77 -11.03
C ASP A 276 30.13 12.23 -11.04
N GLN A 277 31.32 11.67 -10.88
CA GLN A 277 31.50 10.23 -10.97
C GLN A 277 31.08 9.53 -9.66
N VAL A 278 31.04 10.27 -8.55
CA VAL A 278 30.42 9.81 -7.31
C VAL A 278 28.89 9.79 -7.49
N SER A 279 28.31 10.79 -8.16
CA SER A 279 26.88 10.82 -8.52
C SER A 279 26.49 9.63 -9.38
N ASP A 280 27.20 9.44 -10.50
CA ASP A 280 26.93 8.35 -11.44
C ASP A 280 27.07 6.99 -10.76
N ALA A 281 28.05 6.82 -9.87
CA ALA A 281 28.26 5.59 -9.12
C ALA A 281 27.13 5.36 -8.09
N ALA A 282 26.68 6.42 -7.42
CA ALA A 282 25.56 6.36 -6.49
C ALA A 282 24.26 6.00 -7.21
N VAL A 283 23.91 6.73 -8.27
CA VAL A 283 22.70 6.51 -9.08
C VAL A 283 22.68 5.12 -9.73
N ALA A 284 23.84 4.62 -10.17
CA ALA A 284 23.95 3.27 -10.73
C ALA A 284 23.70 2.16 -9.70
N LYS A 285 23.89 2.44 -8.40
CA LYS A 285 23.49 1.55 -7.31
C LYS A 285 22.01 1.74 -6.99
N ASP A 286 21.63 3.00 -6.84
CA ASP A 286 20.32 3.42 -6.38
C ASP A 286 20.18 4.93 -6.56
N GLN A 287 19.15 5.37 -7.27
CA GLN A 287 18.92 6.77 -7.59
C GLN A 287 18.80 7.67 -6.35
N HIS A 288 18.27 7.14 -5.24
CA HIS A 288 18.11 7.93 -4.01
C HIS A 288 19.43 8.11 -3.24
N LEU A 289 20.41 7.25 -3.47
CA LEU A 289 21.70 7.28 -2.77
C LEU A 289 22.49 8.56 -3.06
N SER A 290 22.34 9.17 -4.24
CA SER A 290 23.05 10.43 -4.56
C SER A 290 22.59 11.60 -3.69
N TYR A 291 21.28 11.68 -3.41
CA TYR A 291 20.67 12.71 -2.56
C TYR A 291 21.19 12.57 -1.13
N SER A 292 21.12 11.35 -0.60
CA SER A 292 21.65 10.97 0.71
C SER A 292 23.14 11.32 0.90
N ILE A 293 23.97 11.06 -0.11
CA ILE A 293 25.40 11.39 -0.09
C ILE A 293 25.59 12.92 -0.10
N GLY A 294 24.80 13.63 -0.90
CA GLY A 294 24.79 15.09 -0.94
C GLY A 294 24.45 15.71 0.40
N HIS A 295 23.34 15.29 1.00
CA HIS A 295 22.90 15.78 2.31
C HIS A 295 23.95 15.48 3.40
N ALA A 296 24.53 14.28 3.39
CA ALA A 296 25.63 13.91 4.29
C ALA A 296 26.86 14.82 4.10
N PHE A 297 27.19 15.18 2.86
CA PHE A 297 28.33 16.04 2.56
C PHE A 297 28.10 17.48 2.99
N VAL A 298 26.92 18.05 2.74
CA VAL A 298 26.54 19.39 3.22
C VAL A 298 26.59 19.46 4.74
N THR A 299 26.02 18.45 5.41
CA THR A 299 26.05 18.33 6.88
C THR A 299 27.49 18.27 7.40
N PHE A 300 28.33 17.46 6.77
CA PHE A 300 29.75 17.34 7.13
C PHE A 300 30.48 18.68 7.03
N LEU A 301 30.27 19.43 5.95
CA LEU A 301 30.88 20.75 5.76
C LEU A 301 30.40 21.74 6.81
N GLN A 302 29.11 21.74 7.15
CA GLN A 302 28.58 22.60 8.22
C GLN A 302 29.16 22.26 9.60
N GLU A 303 29.30 20.98 9.93
CA GLU A 303 29.85 20.55 11.22
C GLU A 303 31.36 20.82 11.37
N ASN A 304 32.14 20.55 10.32
CA ASN A 304 33.61 20.49 10.42
C ASN A 304 34.31 21.68 9.74
N TYR A 305 33.64 22.34 8.81
CA TYR A 305 34.18 23.44 8.02
C TYR A 305 33.18 24.61 7.91
N PRO A 306 32.72 25.18 9.04
CA PRO A 306 31.70 26.23 9.04
C PRO A 306 32.14 27.44 8.19
N GLY A 307 31.24 27.93 7.35
CA GLY A 307 31.47 29.07 6.45
C GLY A 307 32.02 28.70 5.06
N VAL A 308 32.42 27.45 4.80
CA VAL A 308 32.90 27.03 3.46
C VAL A 308 31.79 27.10 2.41
N ILE A 309 30.54 26.82 2.78
CA ILE A 309 29.40 26.94 1.86
C ILE A 309 29.11 28.43 1.55
N SER A 310 29.30 29.33 2.52
CA SER A 310 29.25 30.78 2.26
C SER A 310 30.36 31.23 1.31
N GLU A 311 31.56 30.68 1.46
CA GLU A 311 32.69 30.93 0.55
C GLU A 311 32.39 30.43 -0.87
N TYR A 312 31.72 29.28 -1.01
CA TYR A 312 31.25 28.77 -2.29
C TYR A 312 30.33 29.78 -2.99
N PHE A 313 29.30 30.28 -2.30
CA PHE A 313 28.40 31.28 -2.86
C PHE A 313 29.09 32.61 -3.18
N ALA A 314 30.04 33.05 -2.35
CA ALA A 314 30.84 34.24 -2.62
C ALA A 314 31.70 34.07 -3.89
N ALA A 315 32.38 32.92 -4.03
CA ALA A 315 33.19 32.59 -5.20
C ALA A 315 32.37 32.59 -6.50
N LEU A 316 31.15 32.05 -6.46
CA LEU A 316 30.22 32.08 -7.58
C LEU A 316 29.80 33.50 -7.94
N ARG A 317 29.47 34.32 -6.93
CA ARG A 317 29.07 35.72 -7.11
C ARG A 317 30.20 36.57 -7.72
N GLU A 318 31.45 36.24 -7.41
CA GLU A 318 32.65 36.85 -8.02
C GLU A 318 32.97 36.30 -9.42
N GLY A 319 32.22 35.31 -9.92
CA GLY A 319 32.47 34.65 -11.20
C GLY A 319 33.66 33.69 -11.19
N ASN A 320 34.15 33.29 -10.00
CA ASN A 320 35.29 32.40 -9.83
C ASN A 320 34.86 30.93 -9.79
N ALA A 321 34.45 30.41 -10.95
CA ALA A 321 33.97 29.04 -11.08
C ALA A 321 34.99 27.95 -10.70
N VAL A 322 36.29 28.24 -10.86
CA VAL A 322 37.37 27.31 -10.50
C VAL A 322 37.41 27.14 -8.99
N HIS A 323 37.44 28.25 -8.24
CA HIS A 323 37.44 28.21 -6.78
C HIS A 323 36.16 27.60 -6.22
N ALA A 324 35.00 27.95 -6.79
CA ALA A 324 33.73 27.35 -6.40
C ALA A 324 33.72 25.82 -6.58
N ARG A 325 34.24 25.32 -7.71
CA ARG A 325 34.37 23.87 -7.97
C ARG A 325 35.35 23.20 -7.01
N GLU A 326 36.47 23.85 -6.71
CA GLU A 326 37.44 23.35 -5.74
C GLU A 326 36.86 23.26 -4.32
N ILE A 327 35.95 24.16 -3.94
CA ILE A 327 35.30 24.15 -2.62
C ILE A 327 34.39 22.91 -2.44
N ILE A 328 33.56 22.59 -3.44
CA ILE A 328 32.58 21.50 -3.34
C ILE A 328 33.15 20.13 -3.74
N SER A 329 34.44 20.05 -4.10
CA SER A 329 35.04 18.77 -4.48
C SER A 329 35.25 17.87 -3.25
N MET A 330 34.48 16.78 -3.15
CA MET A 330 34.52 15.85 -1.99
C MET A 330 35.93 15.29 -1.74
N ASN A 331 36.75 15.10 -2.77
CA ASN A 331 38.10 14.56 -2.66
C ASN A 331 39.10 15.49 -1.91
N LYS A 332 38.75 16.77 -1.73
CA LYS A 332 39.51 17.73 -0.92
C LYS A 332 39.43 17.39 0.57
N TYR A 333 38.38 16.69 0.98
CA TYR A 333 38.06 16.37 2.37
C TYR A 333 38.32 14.88 2.62
N ALA A 334 39.60 14.55 2.84
CA ALA A 334 40.02 13.16 3.09
C ALA A 334 39.40 12.56 4.37
N ASP A 335 38.85 13.39 5.23
CA ASP A 335 38.13 13.07 6.47
C ASP A 335 36.62 12.94 6.29
N PHE A 336 36.04 13.24 5.11
CA PHE A 336 34.61 13.04 4.87
C PHE A 336 34.20 11.56 4.93
N GLU A 337 34.95 10.68 4.27
CA GLU A 337 34.67 9.23 4.29
C GLU A 337 34.85 8.64 5.70
N PRO A 338 35.92 8.97 6.46
CA PRO A 338 36.00 8.66 7.88
C PRO A 338 34.86 9.25 8.72
N TRP A 339 34.39 10.46 8.42
CA TRP A 339 33.25 11.08 9.11
C TRP A 339 31.96 10.30 8.85
N VAL A 340 31.67 9.92 7.59
CA VAL A 340 30.54 9.06 7.24
C VAL A 340 30.65 7.72 7.98
N GLN A 341 31.83 7.13 8.04
CA GLN A 341 32.07 5.92 8.83
C GLN A 341 31.87 6.11 10.35
N SER A 342 32.17 7.32 10.87
CA SER A 342 31.99 7.67 12.27
C SER A 342 30.54 7.90 12.66
N LYS A 343 29.67 8.24 11.70
CA LYS A 343 28.21 8.35 11.88
C LYS A 343 27.55 6.97 11.88
N ASP A 344 28.11 6.05 12.66
CA ASP A 344 27.51 4.74 12.92
C ASP A 344 26.39 4.90 13.93
N ILE A 345 25.18 5.11 13.41
CA ILE A 345 24.01 5.24 14.26
C ILE A 345 23.71 3.96 15.03
N SER A 346 24.22 2.79 14.61
CA SER A 346 23.98 1.54 15.34
C SER A 346 24.46 1.63 16.78
N LEU A 347 25.57 2.33 17.05
CA LEU A 347 26.07 2.57 18.40
C LEU A 347 25.22 3.56 19.19
N TYR A 348 24.68 4.58 18.52
CA TYR A 348 23.79 5.56 19.14
C TYR A 348 22.43 4.92 19.49
N LEU A 349 21.87 4.12 18.57
CA LEU A 349 20.67 3.32 18.79
C LEU A 349 20.87 2.21 19.82
N GLU A 350 22.03 1.55 19.83
CA GLU A 350 22.41 0.59 20.88
C GLU A 350 22.43 1.26 22.24
N GLY A 351 22.97 2.48 22.33
CA GLY A 351 22.98 3.30 23.54
C GLY A 351 21.58 3.64 24.07
N MET A 352 20.57 3.65 23.18
CA MET A 352 19.15 3.85 23.50
C MET A 352 18.34 2.55 23.62
N ASN A 353 18.98 1.37 23.52
CA ASN A 353 18.30 0.07 23.49
C ASN A 353 17.21 -0.05 22.39
N VAL A 354 17.40 0.66 21.27
CA VAL A 354 16.55 0.47 20.09
C VAL A 354 16.84 -0.91 19.49
N LEU A 355 15.78 -1.63 19.16
CA LEU A 355 15.83 -2.94 18.54
C LEU A 355 15.64 -2.79 17.02
N LYS A 356 16.30 -3.66 16.26
CA LYS A 356 16.12 -3.76 14.80
C LYS A 356 15.32 -5.00 14.46
N ILE A 357 14.45 -4.89 13.46
CA ILE A 357 13.81 -6.04 12.83
C ILE A 357 14.69 -6.48 11.66
N ASP A 358 15.17 -7.72 11.70
CA ASP A 358 16.14 -8.26 10.74
C ASP A 358 15.64 -9.56 10.09
N LEU A 359 16.25 -9.93 8.97
CA LEU A 359 15.93 -11.15 8.24
C LEU A 359 16.21 -12.40 9.11
N GLY A 360 15.17 -13.21 9.31
CA GLY A 360 15.25 -14.50 9.98
C GLY A 360 15.41 -15.66 9.01
N GLU A 361 14.72 -16.77 9.29
CA GLU A 361 14.72 -17.94 8.43
C GLU A 361 13.94 -17.65 7.14
N LYS A 362 14.51 -18.06 6.00
CA LYS A 362 13.84 -17.97 4.71
C LYS A 362 12.63 -18.90 4.70
N MET A 363 11.45 -18.34 4.44
CA MET A 363 10.20 -19.07 4.30
C MET A 363 10.07 -19.69 2.93
N PHE A 364 10.17 -18.92 1.84
CA PHE A 364 10.04 -19.39 0.44
C PHE A 364 10.51 -18.31 -0.56
N SER A 365 10.48 -18.65 -1.86
CA SER A 365 10.72 -17.69 -2.96
C SER A 365 9.53 -17.69 -3.93
N ALA A 366 9.11 -16.50 -4.37
CA ALA A 366 8.01 -16.34 -5.32
C ALA A 366 8.24 -17.11 -6.63
N LYS A 367 9.50 -17.14 -7.10
CA LYS A 367 9.89 -17.85 -8.33
C LYS A 367 9.57 -19.34 -8.28
N ASN A 368 9.60 -19.94 -7.10
CA ASN A 368 9.43 -21.37 -6.91
C ASN A 368 7.99 -21.79 -6.64
N ALA A 369 7.06 -20.84 -6.41
CA ALA A 369 5.65 -21.18 -6.29
C ALA A 369 4.91 -20.93 -7.59
N VAL A 370 3.99 -21.84 -7.90
CA VAL A 370 3.29 -21.88 -9.19
C VAL A 370 2.20 -20.79 -9.29
N SER A 371 1.81 -20.20 -8.14
CA SER A 371 0.60 -19.38 -7.97
C SER A 371 0.81 -17.96 -7.41
N PHE A 372 2.05 -17.50 -7.19
CA PHE A 372 2.26 -16.10 -6.76
C PHE A 372 1.83 -15.10 -7.82
N GLU A 373 1.22 -14.00 -7.36
CA GLU A 373 0.54 -12.96 -8.16
C GLU A 373 1.43 -12.29 -9.20
N ASN A 374 2.75 -12.24 -8.98
CA ASN A 374 3.67 -11.52 -9.86
C ASN A 374 4.89 -12.36 -10.25
N LYS A 375 4.74 -13.22 -11.28
CA LYS A 375 5.79 -14.15 -11.75
C LYS A 375 7.07 -13.47 -12.25
N ASN A 376 7.02 -12.17 -12.54
CA ASN A 376 8.15 -11.40 -13.04
C ASN A 376 9.02 -10.80 -11.93
N VAL A 377 8.55 -10.80 -10.68
CA VAL A 377 9.26 -10.23 -9.54
C VAL A 377 9.98 -11.34 -8.76
N ARG A 378 11.27 -11.17 -8.51
CA ARG A 378 12.10 -12.17 -7.82
C ARG A 378 12.19 -11.89 -6.34
N ASN A 379 11.13 -12.23 -5.61
CA ASN A 379 11.10 -12.05 -4.15
C ASN A 379 11.48 -13.32 -3.38
N GLU A 380 12.17 -13.12 -2.26
CA GLU A 380 12.33 -14.08 -1.18
C GLU A 380 11.61 -13.57 0.06
N TYR A 381 10.96 -14.47 0.79
CA TYR A 381 10.16 -14.13 1.97
C TYR A 381 10.80 -14.79 3.19
N TYR A 382 10.87 -14.07 4.30
CA TYR A 382 11.55 -14.48 5.53
C TYR A 382 10.68 -14.22 6.75
N CYS A 383 10.79 -15.08 7.76
CA CYS A 383 10.36 -14.74 9.12
C CYS A 383 11.28 -13.65 9.68
N GLU A 384 10.88 -13.03 10.78
CA GLU A 384 11.64 -11.95 11.41
C GLU A 384 12.30 -12.36 12.70
N ASN A 385 13.49 -11.81 12.88
CA ASN A 385 14.13 -11.71 14.16
C ASN A 385 14.03 -10.28 14.68
N ILE A 386 13.70 -10.15 15.96
CA ILE A 386 13.89 -8.91 16.70
C ILE A 386 15.27 -9.00 17.32
N CYS A 387 16.15 -8.09 16.94
CA CYS A 387 17.55 -8.09 17.35
C CYS A 387 17.90 -6.80 18.09
N THR A 388 18.82 -6.89 19.03
CA THR A 388 19.58 -5.70 19.45
C THR A 388 20.39 -5.15 18.26
N MET A 389 20.87 -3.91 18.36
CA MET A 389 21.75 -3.34 17.33
C MET A 389 23.05 -4.12 17.13
N ASN A 390 23.55 -4.83 18.16
CA ASN A 390 24.74 -5.70 18.05
C ASN A 390 24.44 -7.09 17.44
N GLY A 391 23.18 -7.39 17.11
CA GLY A 391 22.76 -8.61 16.43
C GLY A 391 22.36 -9.77 17.34
N GLU A 392 22.26 -9.57 18.66
CA GLU A 392 21.66 -10.55 19.56
C GLU A 392 20.16 -10.66 19.29
N VAL A 393 19.67 -11.86 18.98
CA VAL A 393 18.24 -12.12 18.78
C VAL A 393 17.54 -12.14 20.13
N VAL A 394 16.67 -11.17 20.36
CA VAL A 394 15.90 -10.99 21.61
C VAL A 394 14.42 -11.31 21.44
N GLY A 395 13.97 -11.58 20.22
CA GLY A 395 12.60 -11.97 19.92
C GLY A 395 12.44 -12.39 18.46
N LYS A 396 11.19 -12.71 18.09
CA LYS A 396 10.79 -13.05 16.72
C LYS A 396 9.31 -12.78 16.54
N ILE A 397 8.91 -12.46 15.31
CA ILE A 397 7.50 -12.31 14.94
C ILE A 397 7.15 -13.46 13.99
N SER A 398 6.00 -14.09 14.22
CA SER A 398 5.50 -15.15 13.36
C SER A 398 4.77 -14.55 12.15
N PRO A 399 4.90 -15.10 10.94
CA PRO A 399 4.04 -14.76 9.80
C PRO A 399 2.66 -15.42 9.90
N VAL A 400 2.43 -16.26 10.91
CA VAL A 400 1.16 -16.97 11.11
C VAL A 400 0.35 -16.27 12.18
N VAL A 401 -0.89 -15.95 11.82
CA VAL A 401 -1.89 -15.33 12.70
C VAL A 401 -3.07 -16.27 12.88
N HIS A 402 -3.73 -16.15 14.03
CA HIS A 402 -4.94 -16.89 14.35
C HIS A 402 -6.09 -15.94 14.62
N TYR A 403 -7.18 -16.08 13.88
CA TYR A 403 -8.38 -15.27 14.06
C TYR A 403 -9.62 -16.08 13.68
N ALA A 404 -10.80 -15.60 14.04
CA ALA A 404 -12.05 -16.16 13.54
C ALA A 404 -12.65 -15.26 12.47
N ASP A 405 -13.03 -15.85 11.34
CA ASP A 405 -13.97 -15.23 10.39
C ASP A 405 -15.37 -15.77 10.71
N LYS A 406 -16.23 -14.90 11.24
CA LYS A 406 -17.54 -15.22 11.83
C LYS A 406 -17.36 -16.24 12.96
N ASP A 407 -17.89 -17.44 12.80
CA ASP A 407 -17.79 -18.55 13.73
C ASP A 407 -16.68 -19.56 13.38
N THR A 408 -15.93 -19.31 12.30
CA THR A 408 -14.93 -20.23 11.78
C THR A 408 -13.52 -19.76 12.12
N ILE A 409 -12.81 -20.57 12.90
CA ILE A 409 -11.40 -20.32 13.24
C ILE A 409 -10.52 -20.53 12.02
N ARG A 410 -9.57 -19.62 11.80
CA ARG A 410 -8.60 -19.62 10.71
C ARG A 410 -7.19 -19.49 11.25
N THR A 411 -6.31 -20.35 10.75
CA THR A 411 -4.86 -20.14 10.82
C THR A 411 -4.40 -19.64 9.46
N TRP A 412 -3.72 -18.51 9.43
CA TRP A 412 -3.37 -17.83 8.19
C TRP A 412 -1.90 -17.42 8.19
N ASN A 413 -1.16 -17.79 7.14
CA ASN A 413 0.17 -17.23 6.87
C ASN A 413 0.01 -15.95 6.03
N ILE A 414 0.26 -14.78 6.64
CA ILE A 414 0.04 -13.48 5.99
C ILE A 414 1.00 -13.19 4.83
N ALA A 415 2.17 -13.86 4.79
CA ALA A 415 3.15 -13.69 3.73
C ALA A 415 2.80 -14.50 2.48
N SER A 416 2.31 -15.73 2.67
CA SER A 416 2.01 -16.67 1.59
C SER A 416 0.55 -16.62 1.14
N THR A 417 -0.34 -16.06 1.98
CA THR A 417 -1.81 -16.09 1.86
C THR A 417 -2.43 -17.48 2.04
N ASP A 418 -1.67 -18.47 2.50
CA ASP A 418 -2.19 -19.81 2.80
C ASP A 418 -2.98 -19.84 4.10
N MET A 419 -4.09 -20.58 4.09
CA MET A 419 -5.03 -20.58 5.20
C MET A 419 -5.60 -21.98 5.43
N ILE A 420 -5.76 -22.33 6.71
CA ILE A 420 -6.44 -23.54 7.17
C ILE A 420 -7.65 -23.10 8.00
N GLU A 421 -8.83 -23.58 7.64
CA GLU A 421 -10.05 -23.39 8.43
C GLU A 421 -10.24 -24.57 9.37
N VAL A 422 -10.52 -24.28 10.64
CA VAL A 422 -10.73 -25.27 11.69
C VAL A 422 -12.22 -25.47 11.87
N LYS A 423 -12.65 -26.73 11.82
CA LYS A 423 -14.07 -27.07 11.98
C LYS A 423 -14.55 -26.79 13.41
N PRO A 424 -15.82 -26.37 13.61
CA PRO A 424 -16.35 -25.99 14.92
C PRO A 424 -16.22 -27.06 16.02
N GLU A 425 -16.25 -28.35 15.66
CA GLU A 425 -16.07 -29.44 16.61
C GLU A 425 -14.65 -29.59 17.18
N TYR A 426 -13.64 -28.94 16.56
CA TYR A 426 -12.24 -28.90 17.00
C TYR A 426 -11.92 -27.60 17.77
N SER A 427 -12.78 -27.26 18.73
CA SER A 427 -12.74 -26.01 19.52
C SER A 427 -11.91 -26.12 20.80
N PHE A 428 -10.86 -26.94 20.80
CA PHE A 428 -9.91 -27.07 21.91
C PHE A 428 -8.48 -27.03 21.39
N LEU A 429 -7.54 -26.63 22.26
CA LEU A 429 -6.11 -26.72 22.04
C LEU A 429 -5.49 -27.75 22.96
N LYS A 430 -4.64 -28.61 22.40
CA LYS A 430 -3.89 -29.65 23.11
C LYS A 430 -2.40 -29.45 22.92
N LEU A 431 -1.63 -29.55 24.01
CA LEU A 431 -0.18 -29.48 23.97
C LEU A 431 0.40 -30.78 23.38
N VAL A 432 1.25 -30.65 22.37
CA VAL A 432 1.91 -31.78 21.68
C VAL A 432 3.40 -31.49 21.47
N SER A 433 4.18 -32.54 21.18
CA SER A 433 5.55 -32.38 20.67
C SER A 433 5.52 -32.32 19.15
N THR A 434 6.09 -31.26 18.57
CA THR A 434 6.33 -31.18 17.13
C THR A 434 7.31 -32.27 16.67
N PRO A 435 7.43 -32.55 15.36
CA PRO A 435 8.42 -33.49 14.84
C PRO A 435 9.88 -33.13 15.18
N SER A 436 10.17 -31.86 15.48
CA SER A 436 11.48 -31.39 15.95
C SER A 436 11.69 -31.50 17.47
N GLY A 437 10.68 -32.00 18.20
CA GLY A 437 10.71 -32.19 19.66
C GLY A 437 10.37 -30.94 20.47
N LYS A 438 9.94 -29.84 19.83
CA LYS A 438 9.49 -28.62 20.52
C LYS A 438 8.04 -28.78 20.98
N SER A 439 7.67 -28.17 22.10
CA SER A 439 6.28 -28.11 22.54
C SER A 439 5.50 -27.08 21.73
N ALA A 440 4.28 -27.42 21.31
CA ALA A 440 3.37 -26.54 20.59
C ALA A 440 1.91 -26.95 20.85
N TYR A 441 0.96 -26.06 20.59
CA TYR A 441 -0.46 -26.39 20.60
C TYR A 441 -0.96 -26.82 19.21
N VAL A 442 -1.97 -27.68 19.19
CA VAL A 442 -2.74 -28.02 17.98
C VAL A 442 -4.22 -28.00 18.31
N TYR A 443 -5.05 -27.69 17.30
CA TYR A 443 -6.49 -27.81 17.42
C TYR A 443 -6.90 -29.28 17.60
N CYS A 444 -7.81 -29.53 18.53
CA CYS A 444 -8.35 -30.85 18.83
C CYS A 444 -9.85 -30.78 19.17
N ASP A 445 -10.53 -31.92 19.12
CA ASP A 445 -11.88 -32.04 19.65
C ASP A 445 -11.88 -32.12 21.18
N LYS A 446 -13.07 -32.15 21.77
CA LYS A 446 -13.29 -32.26 23.22
C LYS A 446 -12.67 -33.52 23.86
N ASP A 447 -12.41 -34.56 23.07
CA ASP A 447 -11.88 -35.85 23.51
C ASP A 447 -10.34 -35.90 23.32
N GLY A 448 -9.74 -34.83 22.76
CA GLY A 448 -8.31 -34.69 22.55
C GLY A 448 -7.80 -35.27 21.23
N ASN A 449 -8.70 -35.60 20.28
CA ASN A 449 -8.32 -36.05 18.94
C ASN A 449 -7.91 -34.84 18.08
N GLU A 450 -6.72 -34.91 17.49
CA GLU A 450 -6.12 -33.76 16.80
C GLU A 450 -6.73 -33.52 15.41
N TYR A 451 -6.97 -32.24 15.08
CA TYR A 451 -7.60 -31.85 13.81
C TYR A 451 -6.77 -32.23 12.58
N PHE A 452 -5.44 -32.25 12.72
CA PHE A 452 -4.55 -32.58 11.61
C PHE A 452 -4.66 -34.05 11.14
N ASN A 453 -5.32 -34.92 11.92
CA ASN A 453 -5.61 -36.30 11.54
C ASN A 453 -6.93 -36.45 10.76
N THR A 454 -7.59 -35.34 10.41
CA THR A 454 -8.90 -35.37 9.72
C THR A 454 -8.79 -35.23 8.22
N GLN A 455 -9.78 -35.77 7.50
CA GLN A 455 -9.88 -35.62 6.05
C GLN A 455 -9.98 -34.14 5.62
N SER A 456 -10.67 -33.31 6.40
CA SER A 456 -10.83 -31.89 6.09
C SER A 456 -9.52 -31.13 6.19
N TYR A 457 -8.73 -31.37 7.24
CA TYR A 457 -7.39 -30.81 7.33
C TYR A 457 -6.50 -31.28 6.17
N VAL A 458 -6.51 -32.57 5.85
CA VAL A 458 -5.73 -33.15 4.73
C VAL A 458 -6.04 -32.45 3.41
N GLU A 459 -7.30 -32.09 3.17
CA GLU A 459 -7.71 -31.35 1.99
C GLU A 459 -7.12 -29.94 1.93
N TYR A 460 -7.17 -29.16 3.03
CA TYR A 460 -6.52 -27.84 3.10
C TYR A 460 -5.01 -27.96 2.91
N ALA A 461 -4.37 -28.86 3.67
CA ALA A 461 -2.92 -29.08 3.60
C ALA A 461 -2.48 -29.45 2.18
N PHE A 462 -3.13 -30.43 1.54
CA PHE A 462 -2.81 -30.83 0.17
C PHE A 462 -2.98 -29.68 -0.84
N ASN A 463 -4.02 -28.86 -0.68
CA ASN A 463 -4.26 -27.69 -1.51
C ASN A 463 -3.21 -26.58 -1.36
N ILE A 464 -2.56 -26.50 -0.19
CA ILE A 464 -1.41 -25.63 0.03
C ILE A 464 -0.18 -26.25 -0.64
N LEU A 465 0.11 -27.52 -0.39
CA LEU A 465 1.28 -28.21 -0.94
C LEU A 465 1.35 -28.12 -2.48
N LYS A 466 0.22 -28.30 -3.19
CA LYS A 466 0.17 -28.20 -4.66
C LYS A 466 0.51 -26.81 -5.22
N LYS A 467 0.48 -25.75 -4.40
CA LYS A 467 0.89 -24.40 -4.83
C LYS A 467 2.41 -24.30 -5.00
N TYR A 468 3.15 -25.11 -4.25
CA TYR A 468 4.61 -25.05 -4.13
C TYR A 468 5.31 -26.25 -4.79
N ASP A 469 4.59 -27.36 -5.05
CA ASP A 469 5.12 -28.52 -5.76
C ASP A 469 4.36 -28.74 -7.09
N GLU A 470 5.04 -28.46 -8.21
CA GLU A 470 4.47 -28.62 -9.55
C GLU A 470 4.13 -30.08 -9.89
N ASN A 471 4.94 -31.04 -9.46
CA ASN A 471 4.66 -32.46 -9.70
C ASN A 471 3.44 -32.91 -8.92
N LEU A 472 3.34 -32.48 -7.67
CA LEU A 472 2.16 -32.72 -6.83
C LEU A 472 0.90 -32.11 -7.46
N ARG A 473 0.99 -30.88 -7.99
CA ARG A 473 -0.11 -30.23 -8.71
C ARG A 473 -0.54 -31.04 -9.94
N ILE A 474 0.40 -31.43 -10.80
CA ILE A 474 0.10 -32.21 -12.02
C ILE A 474 -0.58 -33.53 -11.66
N ASN A 475 -0.06 -34.26 -10.67
CA ASN A 475 -0.62 -35.53 -10.23
C ASN A 475 -1.98 -35.35 -9.55
N GLY A 476 -2.15 -34.28 -8.77
CA GLY A 476 -3.42 -33.93 -8.13
C GLY A 476 -4.50 -33.56 -9.14
N ASP A 477 -4.20 -32.65 -10.08
CA ASP A 477 -5.11 -32.23 -11.14
C ASP A 477 -5.49 -33.41 -12.07
N PHE A 478 -4.60 -34.38 -12.23
CA PHE A 478 -4.86 -35.60 -12.98
C PHE A 478 -5.91 -36.50 -12.31
N LEU A 479 -5.89 -36.60 -10.98
CA LEU A 479 -6.82 -37.42 -10.18
C LEU A 479 -8.11 -36.67 -9.81
N ASP A 480 -8.10 -35.34 -9.84
CA ASP A 480 -9.23 -34.49 -9.47
C ASP A 480 -10.30 -34.42 -10.57
N ILE A 481 -11.35 -35.23 -10.41
CA ILE A 481 -12.46 -35.27 -11.35
C ILE A 481 -13.50 -34.15 -11.14
N ARG A 482 -13.48 -33.35 -10.06
CA ARG A 482 -14.46 -32.26 -9.74
C ARG A 482 -15.91 -32.48 -10.23
N GLY A 483 -16.49 -33.66 -10.03
CA GLY A 483 -17.86 -33.95 -10.48
C GLY A 483 -18.04 -34.08 -12.01
N ARG A 484 -16.96 -34.14 -12.80
CA ARG A 484 -16.97 -34.53 -14.21
C ARG A 484 -17.05 -36.04 -14.33
N TYR A 485 -18.25 -36.57 -14.13
CA TYR A 485 -18.55 -38.01 -14.16
C TYR A 485 -18.05 -38.71 -15.45
N SER A 486 -18.01 -37.98 -16.57
CA SER A 486 -17.51 -38.49 -17.87
C SER A 486 -16.00 -38.73 -17.94
N ASP A 487 -15.21 -38.18 -17.00
CA ASP A 487 -13.76 -38.33 -16.98
C ASP A 487 -13.29 -39.43 -16.02
N ALA A 488 -14.18 -39.97 -15.17
CA ALA A 488 -13.86 -41.03 -14.21
C ALA A 488 -13.27 -42.28 -14.89
N ASP A 489 -13.82 -42.70 -16.03
CA ASP A 489 -13.28 -43.84 -16.80
C ASP A 489 -11.85 -43.57 -17.30
N LYS A 490 -11.58 -42.37 -17.82
CA LYS A 490 -10.26 -41.99 -18.36
C LYS A 490 -9.19 -41.92 -17.28
N VAL A 491 -9.57 -41.48 -16.07
CA VAL A 491 -8.67 -41.39 -14.91
C VAL A 491 -8.46 -42.79 -14.33
N PHE A 492 -9.53 -43.58 -14.19
CA PHE A 492 -9.48 -44.94 -13.65
C PHE A 492 -8.50 -45.83 -14.43
N ASP A 493 -8.54 -45.83 -15.76
CA ASP A 493 -7.67 -46.67 -16.61
C ASP A 493 -6.17 -46.37 -16.46
N LYS A 494 -5.84 -45.23 -15.85
CA LYS A 494 -4.46 -44.77 -15.61
C LYS A 494 -4.02 -44.93 -14.16
N ILE A 495 -4.92 -45.34 -13.26
CA ILE A 495 -4.57 -45.65 -11.87
C ILE A 495 -3.77 -46.97 -11.86
N PRO A 496 -2.59 -47.03 -11.23
CA PRO A 496 -1.85 -48.27 -11.09
C PRO A 496 -2.69 -49.34 -10.37
N ASN A 497 -2.83 -50.52 -10.99
CA ASN A 497 -3.63 -51.65 -10.47
C ASN A 497 -5.13 -51.34 -10.31
N ALA A 498 -5.70 -50.45 -11.13
CA ALA A 498 -7.13 -50.10 -11.08
C ALA A 498 -8.07 -51.32 -11.09
N ASP A 499 -7.79 -52.31 -11.95
CA ASP A 499 -8.58 -53.55 -12.05
C ASP A 499 -8.57 -54.35 -10.73
N LEU A 500 -7.44 -54.38 -10.02
CA LEU A 500 -7.33 -55.06 -8.72
C LEU A 500 -8.10 -54.32 -7.63
N LEU A 501 -8.08 -52.99 -7.64
CA LEU A 501 -8.86 -52.17 -6.71
C LEU A 501 -10.37 -52.36 -6.93
N LEU A 502 -10.77 -52.52 -8.19
CA LEU A 502 -12.14 -52.83 -8.57
C LEU A 502 -12.57 -54.21 -8.09
N ASP A 503 -11.76 -55.24 -8.32
CA ASP A 503 -12.03 -56.59 -7.83
C ASP A 503 -12.14 -56.63 -6.29
N GLN A 504 -11.23 -55.96 -5.57
CA GLN A 504 -11.28 -55.86 -4.10
C GLN A 504 -12.52 -55.12 -3.59
N PHE A 505 -12.93 -54.04 -4.28
CA PHE A 505 -14.13 -53.30 -3.92
C PHE A 505 -15.38 -54.17 -4.09
N LEU A 506 -15.47 -54.90 -5.22
CA LEU A 506 -16.57 -55.79 -5.55
C LEU A 506 -16.67 -56.97 -4.57
N ASP A 507 -15.54 -57.56 -4.18
CA ASP A 507 -15.48 -58.61 -3.16
C ASP A 507 -15.97 -58.09 -1.80
N LYS A 508 -15.58 -56.86 -1.41
CA LYS A 508 -15.95 -56.25 -0.12
C LYS A 508 -17.46 -55.96 -0.01
N ILE A 509 -18.12 -55.64 -1.11
CA ILE A 509 -19.56 -55.38 -1.16
C ILE A 509 -20.39 -56.65 -1.47
N GLY A 510 -19.74 -57.81 -1.62
CA GLY A 510 -20.39 -59.12 -1.71
C GLY A 510 -20.74 -59.59 -3.13
N TYR A 511 -20.17 -58.99 -4.19
CA TYR A 511 -20.30 -59.51 -5.55
C TYR A 511 -19.20 -60.55 -5.83
N GLY A 512 -19.57 -61.69 -6.43
CA GLY A 512 -18.63 -62.80 -6.65
C GLY A 512 -17.77 -62.70 -7.93
N ASN A 513 -18.05 -61.75 -8.84
CA ASN A 513 -17.26 -61.48 -10.06
C ASN A 513 -17.72 -60.18 -10.77
N TYR A 514 -16.77 -59.35 -11.21
CA TYR A 514 -16.95 -58.17 -12.08
C TYR A 514 -17.88 -58.39 -13.30
N LYS A 515 -17.84 -59.58 -13.91
CA LYS A 515 -18.69 -59.95 -15.05
C LYS A 515 -20.19 -59.99 -14.73
N GLN A 516 -20.61 -60.26 -13.48
CA GLN A 516 -22.03 -60.27 -13.13
C GLN A 516 -22.62 -58.86 -13.02
N VAL A 517 -21.85 -57.88 -12.56
CA VAL A 517 -22.27 -56.48 -12.41
C VAL A 517 -22.37 -55.78 -13.76
N ILE A 518 -21.39 -55.95 -14.65
CA ILE A 518 -21.41 -55.40 -16.03
C ILE A 518 -22.62 -55.92 -16.83
N MET A 519 -22.99 -57.19 -16.66
CA MET A 519 -24.07 -57.81 -17.43
C MET A 519 -25.48 -57.43 -16.94
N SER A 520 -25.60 -56.78 -15.78
CA SER A 520 -26.90 -56.45 -15.17
C SER A 520 -27.17 -54.94 -15.05
N ASP A 521 -26.16 -54.09 -14.87
CA ASP A 521 -26.34 -52.63 -14.78
C ASP A 521 -25.04 -51.86 -15.12
N PRO A 522 -24.83 -51.44 -16.39
CA PRO A 522 -23.63 -50.73 -16.83
C PRO A 522 -23.42 -49.37 -16.12
N GLU A 523 -24.49 -48.69 -15.69
CA GLU A 523 -24.38 -47.40 -15.00
C GLU A 523 -23.75 -47.56 -13.60
N GLN A 524 -23.97 -48.70 -12.93
CA GLN A 524 -23.32 -48.99 -11.65
C GLN A 524 -21.79 -49.12 -11.77
N VAL A 525 -21.27 -49.60 -12.89
CA VAL A 525 -19.82 -49.77 -13.07
C VAL A 525 -19.12 -48.42 -13.12
N SER A 526 -19.67 -47.44 -13.83
CA SER A 526 -19.13 -46.07 -13.87
C SER A 526 -19.21 -45.39 -12.50
N VAL A 527 -20.29 -45.63 -11.72
CA VAL A 527 -20.41 -45.12 -10.34
C VAL A 527 -19.36 -45.76 -9.41
N ILE A 528 -19.10 -47.06 -9.54
CA ILE A 528 -18.06 -47.76 -8.78
C ILE A 528 -16.66 -47.24 -9.13
N LYS A 529 -16.35 -47.07 -10.42
CA LYS A 529 -15.09 -46.50 -10.87
C LYS A 529 -14.89 -45.08 -10.34
N MET A 530 -15.93 -44.24 -10.37
CA MET A 530 -15.90 -42.92 -9.76
C MET A 530 -15.58 -43.00 -8.26
N HIS A 531 -16.19 -43.94 -7.52
CA HIS A 531 -15.90 -44.12 -6.11
C HIS A 531 -14.44 -44.54 -5.87
N ILE A 532 -13.90 -45.43 -6.71
CA ILE A 532 -12.49 -45.86 -6.63
C ILE A 532 -11.55 -44.71 -6.96
N VAL A 533 -11.81 -43.92 -8.00
CA VAL A 533 -11.00 -42.73 -8.35
C VAL A 533 -11.03 -41.72 -7.21
N LYS A 534 -12.21 -41.43 -6.64
CA LYS A 534 -12.35 -40.53 -5.49
C LYS A 534 -11.54 -41.03 -4.29
N LYS A 535 -11.66 -42.31 -3.97
CA LYS A 535 -10.90 -42.92 -2.88
C LYS A 535 -9.39 -42.92 -3.13
N ALA A 536 -8.96 -43.27 -4.34
CA ALA A 536 -7.55 -43.22 -4.71
C ALA A 536 -6.98 -41.81 -4.60
N PHE A 537 -7.78 -40.79 -4.95
CA PHE A 537 -7.39 -39.40 -4.75
C PHE A 537 -7.34 -39.01 -3.27
N GLU A 538 -8.29 -39.45 -2.45
CA GLU A 538 -8.26 -39.26 -0.98
C GLU A 538 -7.03 -39.91 -0.34
N ASP A 539 -6.76 -41.18 -0.65
CA ASP A 539 -5.59 -41.93 -0.16
C ASP A 539 -4.28 -41.28 -0.63
N PHE A 540 -4.24 -40.77 -1.87
CA PHE A 540 -3.11 -40.01 -2.40
C PHE A 540 -2.89 -38.72 -1.61
N ARG A 541 -3.93 -37.91 -1.37
CA ARG A 541 -3.83 -36.67 -0.59
C ARG A 541 -3.31 -36.93 0.82
N GLU A 542 -3.86 -37.94 1.51
CA GLU A 542 -3.44 -38.31 2.85
C GLU A 542 -1.97 -38.77 2.88
N SER A 543 -1.57 -39.60 1.91
CA SER A 543 -0.18 -40.03 1.75
C SER A 543 0.76 -38.85 1.59
N GLU A 544 0.49 -37.93 0.65
CA GLU A 544 1.38 -36.80 0.38
C GLU A 544 1.49 -35.84 1.56
N VAL A 545 0.37 -35.53 2.24
CA VAL A 545 0.40 -34.71 3.46
C VAL A 545 1.20 -35.39 4.56
N LYS A 546 0.99 -36.71 4.77
CA LYS A 546 1.70 -37.47 5.81
C LYS A 546 3.21 -37.51 5.59
N LYS A 547 3.68 -37.62 4.34
CA LYS A 547 5.12 -37.55 4.00
C LYS A 547 5.77 -36.26 4.51
N VAL A 548 5.04 -35.14 4.43
CA VAL A 548 5.54 -33.83 4.90
C VAL A 548 5.68 -33.83 6.42
N PHE A 549 4.69 -34.34 7.15
CA PHE A 549 4.74 -34.47 8.61
C PHE A 549 5.84 -35.40 9.11
N THR A 550 6.01 -36.55 8.45
CA THR A 550 7.05 -37.54 8.83
C THR A 550 8.45 -37.11 8.38
N GLY A 551 8.55 -36.11 7.51
CA GLY A 551 9.83 -35.63 6.97
C GLY A 551 10.53 -36.67 6.10
N GLU A 552 9.77 -37.39 5.27
CA GLU A 552 10.34 -38.37 4.33
C GLU A 552 11.38 -37.74 3.39
N SER A 553 12.36 -38.55 2.97
CA SER A 553 13.43 -38.09 2.09
C SER A 553 12.88 -37.59 0.75
N GLY A 554 13.16 -36.33 0.41
CA GLY A 554 12.72 -35.69 -0.84
C GLY A 554 11.64 -34.62 -0.67
N VAL A 555 11.08 -34.44 0.53
CA VAL A 555 10.21 -33.30 0.84
C VAL A 555 11.03 -32.02 0.96
N ASP A 556 10.60 -30.95 0.28
CA ASP A 556 11.21 -29.63 0.41
C ASP A 556 11.01 -29.08 1.83
N SER A 557 12.11 -28.69 2.49
CA SER A 557 12.09 -28.17 3.87
C SER A 557 11.26 -26.89 4.01
N THR A 558 11.22 -26.06 2.98
CA THR A 558 10.44 -24.82 2.85
C THR A 558 8.95 -25.14 2.99
N ILE A 559 8.48 -26.09 2.19
CA ILE A 559 7.07 -26.53 2.13
C ILE A 559 6.68 -27.19 3.46
N LYS A 560 7.59 -27.98 4.02
CA LYS A 560 7.42 -28.58 5.33
C LYS A 560 7.23 -27.51 6.41
N ASN A 561 8.14 -26.55 6.51
CA ASN A 561 8.08 -25.49 7.53
C ASN A 561 6.77 -24.70 7.42
N LEU A 562 6.39 -24.27 6.21
CA LEU A 562 5.12 -23.58 5.97
C LEU A 562 3.91 -24.36 6.50
N LEU A 563 3.83 -25.66 6.22
CA LEU A 563 2.72 -26.49 6.72
C LEU A 563 2.81 -26.70 8.24
N MET A 564 4.01 -26.86 8.80
CA MET A 564 4.18 -26.98 10.25
C MET A 564 3.72 -25.71 10.97
N ASP A 565 4.10 -24.52 10.49
CA ASP A 565 3.73 -23.24 11.10
C ASP A 565 2.21 -23.00 11.06
N LEU A 566 1.52 -23.45 10.01
CA LEU A 566 0.05 -23.41 9.93
C LEU A 566 -0.67 -24.44 10.82
N THR A 567 0.04 -25.48 11.27
CA THR A 567 -0.54 -26.58 12.05
C THR A 567 -0.28 -26.44 13.54
N TYR A 568 0.94 -26.09 13.90
CA TYR A 568 1.44 -26.04 15.26
C TYR A 568 1.49 -24.59 15.72
N ILE A 569 0.68 -24.28 16.73
CA ILE A 569 0.61 -22.97 17.36
C ILE A 569 1.80 -22.84 18.32
N ASN A 570 2.63 -21.82 18.13
CA ASN A 570 3.76 -21.58 19.01
C ASN A 570 3.25 -21.08 20.38
N LEU A 571 3.92 -21.47 21.46
CA LEU A 571 3.50 -21.08 22.80
C LEU A 571 3.62 -19.56 23.03
N SER A 572 4.48 -18.86 22.28
CA SER A 572 4.55 -17.37 22.27
C SER A 572 3.31 -16.69 21.71
N ASP A 573 2.51 -17.42 20.92
CA ASP A 573 1.29 -16.89 20.32
C ASP A 573 0.11 -16.99 21.29
N VAL A 574 0.32 -17.56 22.49
CA VAL A 574 -0.67 -17.62 23.56
C VAL A 574 -0.45 -16.45 24.51
N ILE A 575 -1.28 -15.42 24.38
CA ILE A 575 -1.20 -14.18 25.15
C ILE A 575 -2.03 -14.33 26.43
N GLY A 576 -1.37 -14.30 27.59
CA GLY A 576 -2.07 -14.41 28.88
C GLY A 576 -2.95 -13.18 29.17
N VAL A 577 -4.11 -13.40 29.81
CA VAL A 577 -4.99 -12.31 30.27
C VAL A 577 -5.09 -12.28 31.79
N ASN A 578 -5.32 -11.10 32.38
CA ASN A 578 -5.79 -10.92 33.76
C ASN A 578 -4.97 -11.66 34.84
N GLY A 579 -3.66 -11.40 34.93
CA GLY A 579 -2.81 -11.97 36.00
C GLY A 579 -2.72 -13.50 36.02
N SER A 580 -3.16 -14.16 34.94
CA SER A 580 -3.05 -15.61 34.77
C SER A 580 -1.58 -16.03 34.67
N ASN A 581 -1.20 -17.08 35.39
CA ASN A 581 0.15 -17.67 35.24
C ASN A 581 0.20 -18.51 33.97
N ILE A 582 0.31 -17.84 32.82
CA ILE A 582 0.24 -18.48 31.52
C ILE A 582 1.39 -19.49 31.32
N GLU A 583 2.58 -19.20 31.86
CA GLU A 583 3.73 -20.10 31.80
C GLU A 583 3.43 -21.47 32.42
N SER A 584 2.74 -21.49 33.57
CA SER A 584 2.32 -22.74 34.21
C SER A 584 1.28 -23.51 33.41
N ILE A 585 0.41 -22.81 32.68
CA ILE A 585 -0.67 -23.42 31.89
C ILE A 585 -0.10 -24.02 30.60
N VAL A 586 0.72 -23.27 29.87
CA VAL A 586 1.29 -23.72 28.59
C VAL A 586 2.35 -24.81 28.74
N SER A 587 2.84 -25.03 29.96
CA SER A 587 3.80 -26.08 30.30
C SER A 587 3.15 -27.38 30.79
N ASP A 588 1.84 -27.41 31.08
CA ASP A 588 1.16 -28.61 31.59
C ASP A 588 0.49 -29.41 30.45
N PRO A 589 0.99 -30.61 30.11
CA PRO A 589 0.40 -31.43 29.04
C PRO A 589 -0.99 -31.99 29.38
N ASN A 590 -1.44 -31.88 30.63
CA ASN A 590 -2.77 -32.37 31.04
C ASN A 590 -3.86 -31.30 30.89
N VAL A 591 -3.50 -30.07 30.55
CA VAL A 591 -4.44 -28.97 30.38
C VAL A 591 -4.80 -28.80 28.90
N MET A 592 -6.08 -28.99 28.57
CA MET A 592 -6.65 -28.59 27.28
C MET A 592 -7.32 -27.23 27.44
N LEU A 593 -7.09 -26.34 26.46
CA LEU A 593 -7.68 -25.00 26.45
C LEU A 593 -8.89 -25.00 25.54
N ARG A 594 -10.06 -24.62 26.04
CA ARG A 594 -11.25 -24.45 25.20
C ARG A 594 -11.14 -23.12 24.45
N THR A 595 -11.41 -23.11 23.16
CA THR A 595 -11.49 -21.88 22.37
C THR A 595 -12.89 -21.27 22.43
N ALA A 596 -12.97 -19.95 22.32
CA ALA A 596 -14.21 -19.21 22.19
C ALA A 596 -13.99 -17.96 21.34
N ILE A 597 -14.96 -17.66 20.50
CA ILE A 597 -15.00 -16.45 19.67
C ILE A 597 -15.96 -15.49 20.36
N LEU A 598 -15.45 -14.34 20.79
CA LEU A 598 -16.22 -13.38 21.59
C LEU A 598 -16.51 -12.07 20.86
N GLY A 599 -15.82 -11.81 19.74
CA GLY A 599 -16.02 -10.57 19.01
C GLY A 599 -17.37 -10.52 18.30
N LYS A 600 -17.81 -9.31 17.96
CA LYS A 600 -19.18 -9.03 17.50
C LYS A 600 -19.31 -8.91 15.98
N GLY A 601 -18.25 -8.52 15.27
CA GLY A 601 -18.18 -8.44 13.82
C GLY A 601 -17.72 -9.74 13.15
N ASP A 602 -17.53 -9.69 11.82
CA ASP A 602 -17.11 -10.84 11.03
C ASP A 602 -15.65 -11.27 11.30
N ALA A 603 -14.81 -10.48 11.98
CA ALA A 603 -13.43 -10.85 12.30
C ALA A 603 -13.15 -10.63 13.79
N SER A 604 -12.69 -11.69 14.47
CA SER A 604 -12.57 -11.71 15.94
C SER A 604 -11.29 -12.43 16.41
N GLY A 605 -10.80 -12.03 17.58
CA GLY A 605 -9.77 -12.77 18.33
C GLY A 605 -10.29 -14.10 18.87
N ILE A 606 -9.37 -14.99 19.22
CA ILE A 606 -9.69 -16.33 19.76
C ILE A 606 -9.34 -16.37 21.24
N SER A 607 -10.36 -16.39 22.08
CA SER A 607 -10.21 -16.51 23.53
C SER A 607 -10.00 -17.95 23.98
N LEU A 608 -9.17 -18.14 25.00
CA LEU A 608 -8.78 -19.44 25.55
C LEU A 608 -9.21 -19.58 27.01
N TYR A 609 -9.81 -20.71 27.33
CA TYR A 609 -10.43 -20.98 28.63
C TYR A 609 -9.90 -22.26 29.28
N VAL A 610 -9.72 -22.21 30.60
CA VAL A 610 -9.61 -23.40 31.46
C VAL A 610 -10.88 -23.45 32.31
N GLY A 611 -11.74 -24.43 32.02
CA GLY A 611 -13.10 -24.44 32.55
C GLY A 611 -13.87 -23.21 32.04
N ASP A 612 -14.42 -22.42 32.97
CA ASP A 612 -15.19 -21.20 32.67
C ASP A 612 -14.36 -19.91 32.79
N GLN A 613 -13.07 -20.01 33.16
CA GLN A 613 -12.19 -18.86 33.29
C GLN A 613 -11.41 -18.62 31.99
N LYS A 614 -11.51 -17.40 31.43
CA LYS A 614 -10.63 -16.95 30.34
C LYS A 614 -9.22 -16.76 30.90
N VAL A 615 -8.25 -17.47 30.34
CA VAL A 615 -6.86 -17.47 30.81
C VAL A 615 -5.90 -16.84 29.81
N ALA A 616 -6.25 -16.87 28.52
CA ALA A 616 -5.41 -16.36 27.44
C ALA A 616 -6.22 -16.08 26.18
N GLU A 617 -5.52 -15.63 25.15
CA GLU A 617 -5.99 -15.51 23.77
C GLU A 617 -4.89 -15.94 22.80
N LEU A 618 -5.24 -16.21 21.55
CA LEU A 618 -4.25 -16.39 20.48
C LEU A 618 -3.91 -15.05 19.84
N SER A 619 -2.63 -14.85 19.53
CA SER A 619 -2.11 -13.69 18.82
C SER A 619 -2.76 -13.55 17.45
N THR A 620 -3.28 -12.36 17.18
CA THR A 620 -3.77 -11.93 15.87
C THR A 620 -2.71 -11.18 15.06
N GLU A 621 -1.54 -10.96 15.66
CA GLU A 621 -0.42 -10.20 15.09
C GLU A 621 0.55 -11.09 14.34
N GLY A 622 1.02 -10.62 13.19
CA GLY A 622 2.07 -11.28 12.43
C GLY A 622 2.93 -10.33 11.61
N GLY A 623 4.10 -10.83 11.22
CA GLY A 623 5.08 -10.11 10.42
C GLY A 623 5.67 -10.99 9.33
N TYR A 624 6.08 -10.39 8.21
CA TYR A 624 7.14 -10.98 7.37
C TYR A 624 8.07 -9.93 6.74
N CYS A 625 9.28 -10.36 6.38
CA CYS A 625 10.18 -9.60 5.52
C CYS A 625 10.15 -10.10 4.06
N VAL A 626 10.10 -9.17 3.12
CA VAL A 626 10.22 -9.42 1.67
C VAL A 626 11.52 -8.84 1.17
N LYS A 627 12.37 -9.69 0.60
CA LYS A 627 13.59 -9.28 -0.09
C LYS A 627 13.39 -9.33 -1.59
N ASP A 628 13.51 -8.20 -2.26
CA ASP A 628 13.61 -8.13 -3.71
C ASP A 628 15.03 -8.52 -4.13
N LEU A 629 15.17 -9.57 -4.95
CA LEU A 629 16.48 -10.06 -5.39
C LEU A 629 17.11 -9.23 -6.51
N ASP A 630 16.34 -8.41 -7.22
CA ASP A 630 16.84 -7.57 -8.30
C ASP A 630 17.41 -6.25 -7.75
N THR A 631 16.77 -5.68 -6.71
CA THR A 631 17.23 -4.45 -6.03
C THR A 631 18.01 -4.72 -4.74
N ASN A 632 17.86 -5.90 -4.15
CA ASN A 632 18.36 -6.28 -2.81
C ASN A 632 17.69 -5.52 -1.65
N ASN A 633 16.62 -4.76 -1.91
CA ASN A 633 15.84 -4.06 -0.88
C ASN A 633 15.05 -5.04 -0.02
N VAL A 634 14.85 -4.68 1.25
CA VAL A 634 14.09 -5.48 2.22
C VAL A 634 12.93 -4.66 2.77
N ASN A 635 11.70 -5.18 2.63
CA ASN A 635 10.52 -4.58 3.23
C ASN A 635 10.03 -5.44 4.39
N PHE A 636 9.89 -4.87 5.58
CA PHE A 636 9.20 -5.48 6.70
C PHE A 636 7.73 -5.08 6.67
N VAL A 637 6.83 -6.05 6.78
CA VAL A 637 5.38 -5.85 6.84
C VAL A 637 4.86 -6.42 8.14
N PHE A 638 4.22 -5.59 8.95
CA PHE A 638 3.53 -5.99 10.17
C PHE A 638 2.02 -5.82 10.01
N ARG A 639 1.26 -6.80 10.51
CA ARG A 639 -0.20 -6.79 10.41
C ARG A 639 -0.84 -7.36 11.66
N ASN A 640 -1.88 -6.69 12.15
CA ASN A 640 -2.89 -7.29 13.01
C ASN A 640 -4.07 -7.78 12.15
N ALA A 641 -4.37 -9.09 12.23
CA ALA A 641 -5.39 -9.74 11.42
C ALA A 641 -6.81 -9.20 11.68
N VAL A 642 -7.11 -8.79 12.92
CA VAL A 642 -8.43 -8.25 13.29
C VAL A 642 -8.49 -6.73 13.19
N GLY A 643 -7.33 -6.08 13.27
CA GLY A 643 -7.19 -4.63 13.33
C GLY A 643 -7.17 -3.91 11.98
N ASN A 644 -7.53 -4.51 10.84
CA ASN A 644 -7.73 -3.81 9.54
C ASN A 644 -6.65 -2.80 9.02
N ILE A 645 -5.52 -2.65 9.70
CA ILE A 645 -4.44 -1.69 9.44
C ILE A 645 -3.12 -2.48 9.49
N ALA A 646 -2.22 -2.19 8.55
CA ALA A 646 -0.91 -2.79 8.46
C ALA A 646 0.14 -1.70 8.29
N SER A 647 1.34 -1.93 8.83
CA SER A 647 2.48 -1.03 8.70
C SER A 647 3.56 -1.70 7.84
N SER A 648 4.20 -0.94 6.96
CA SER A 648 5.28 -1.42 6.10
C SER A 648 6.47 -0.49 6.19
N TYR A 649 7.66 -1.07 6.30
CA TYR A 649 8.92 -0.34 6.47
C TYR A 649 9.91 -0.82 5.43
N GLN A 650 10.47 0.11 4.66
CA GLN A 650 11.50 -0.19 3.67
C GLN A 650 12.89 -0.02 4.28
N ASP A 651 13.72 -1.05 4.16
CA ASP A 651 15.14 -1.17 4.51
C ASP A 651 15.50 -0.92 5.99
N ARG A 652 14.60 -0.36 6.82
CA ARG A 652 14.79 -0.09 8.26
C ARG A 652 13.49 -0.14 9.04
N ALA A 653 13.29 -1.22 9.80
CA ALA A 653 12.25 -1.31 10.82
C ALA A 653 12.90 -1.39 12.20
N TYR A 654 12.54 -0.46 13.08
CA TYR A 654 13.02 -0.40 14.45
C TYR A 654 11.87 -0.54 15.43
N MET A 655 12.20 -1.03 16.62
CA MET A 655 11.25 -1.24 17.70
C MET A 655 11.88 -0.84 19.04
N VAL A 656 11.06 -0.40 19.99
CA VAL A 656 11.48 -0.14 21.37
C VAL A 656 10.60 -0.90 22.36
N VAL A 657 11.15 -1.13 23.54
CA VAL A 657 10.42 -1.70 24.68
C VAL A 657 10.36 -0.64 25.78
N CYS A 658 9.17 -0.32 26.26
CA CYS A 658 8.96 0.69 27.29
C CYS A 658 8.25 0.07 28.49
N GLU A 659 8.39 0.72 29.65
CA GLU A 659 7.61 0.41 30.85
C GLU A 659 6.78 1.65 31.23
N LYS A 660 5.46 1.51 31.29
CA LYS A 660 4.52 2.56 31.68
C LYS A 660 3.59 1.99 32.74
N ASP A 661 3.54 2.63 33.91
CA ASP A 661 2.68 2.23 35.04
C ASP A 661 2.86 0.77 35.51
N GLY A 662 4.06 0.20 35.31
CA GLY A 662 4.39 -1.19 35.66
C GLY A 662 4.01 -2.23 34.60
N GLU A 663 3.51 -1.79 33.45
CA GLU A 663 3.23 -2.64 32.28
C GLU A 663 4.28 -2.41 31.19
N PHE A 664 4.70 -3.51 30.55
CA PHE A 664 5.65 -3.47 29.45
C PHE A 664 4.92 -3.38 28.12
N THR A 665 5.29 -2.39 27.31
CA THR A 665 4.75 -2.19 25.97
C THR A 665 5.87 -2.19 24.94
N THR A 666 5.51 -2.42 23.67
CA THR A 666 6.45 -2.22 22.56
C THR A 666 5.86 -1.23 21.56
N ALA A 667 6.73 -0.61 20.79
CA ALA A 667 6.34 0.29 19.72
C ALA A 667 7.28 0.11 18.54
N LEU A 668 6.71 -0.02 17.35
CA LEU A 668 7.47 0.22 16.12
C LEU A 668 7.74 1.72 16.01
N ILE A 669 8.88 2.09 15.43
CA ILE A 669 9.36 3.48 15.41
C ILE A 669 9.14 4.09 14.03
N ASP A 670 8.52 5.27 14.00
CA ASP A 670 8.40 6.09 12.78
C ASP A 670 9.59 7.03 12.63
N ASP A 671 9.99 7.69 13.71
CA ASP A 671 11.07 8.68 13.69
C ASP A 671 11.85 8.75 15.02
N ILE A 672 13.08 9.24 14.95
CA ILE A 672 13.96 9.49 16.10
C ILE A 672 14.53 10.89 15.95
N GLN A 673 14.33 11.73 16.97
CA GLN A 673 14.75 13.13 16.96
C GLN A 673 15.70 13.42 18.12
N LYS A 674 16.69 14.28 17.89
CA LYS A 674 17.56 14.80 18.95
C LYS A 674 17.15 16.23 19.24
N THR A 675 16.73 16.47 20.47
CA THR A 675 16.26 17.80 20.91
C THR A 675 17.23 18.41 21.92
N GLU A 676 17.05 19.70 22.23
CA GLU A 676 17.78 20.37 23.32
C GLU A 676 17.54 19.75 24.71
N HIS A 677 16.47 18.95 24.85
CA HIS A 677 16.06 18.31 26.09
C HIS A 677 16.39 16.80 26.16
N GLY A 678 16.99 16.23 25.10
CA GLY A 678 17.33 14.82 25.01
C GLY A 678 16.84 14.16 23.73
N ASN A 679 17.03 12.85 23.63
CA ASN A 679 16.59 12.06 22.47
C ASN A 679 15.10 11.73 22.60
N VAL A 680 14.36 11.85 21.52
CA VAL A 680 12.92 11.60 21.44
C VAL A 680 12.66 10.56 20.36
N ILE A 681 11.85 9.55 20.68
CA ILE A 681 11.42 8.51 19.73
C ILE A 681 9.93 8.69 19.50
N TRP A 682 9.51 8.66 18.23
CA TRP A 682 8.11 8.72 17.82
C TRP A 682 7.64 7.32 17.40
N ASP A 683 6.58 6.83 18.02
CA ASP A 683 6.00 5.52 17.72
C ASP A 683 5.01 5.54 16.55
N ASN A 684 4.98 4.44 15.82
CA ASN A 684 3.99 4.13 14.79
C ASN A 684 2.61 3.94 15.44
N GLN A 685 1.80 4.99 15.44
CA GLN A 685 0.52 5.08 16.16
C GLN A 685 -0.54 4.05 15.74
N PHE A 686 -0.31 3.32 14.66
CA PHE A 686 -1.22 2.32 14.10
C PHE A 686 -1.00 0.91 14.63
N ASN A 687 0.25 0.55 14.97
CA ASN A 687 0.59 -0.81 15.36
C ASN A 687 1.65 -0.82 16.48
N HIS A 688 1.26 -1.39 17.61
CA HIS A 688 2.12 -1.63 18.78
C HIS A 688 2.23 -3.13 19.03
N PRO A 689 3.26 -3.81 18.49
CA PRO A 689 3.39 -5.26 18.66
C PRO A 689 3.34 -5.68 20.13
N GLY A 690 2.76 -6.85 20.39
CA GLY A 690 2.73 -7.41 21.72
C GLY A 690 4.12 -7.74 22.27
N VAL A 691 4.32 -7.56 23.58
CA VAL A 691 5.59 -7.92 24.25
C VAL A 691 5.91 -9.42 24.17
N ASN A 692 4.91 -10.26 23.85
CA ASN A 692 5.05 -11.70 23.68
C ASN A 692 5.88 -12.12 22.44
N HIS A 693 6.16 -11.20 21.52
CA HIS A 693 7.14 -11.42 20.44
C HIS A 693 8.58 -11.45 20.97
N LEU A 694 8.83 -11.00 22.20
CA LEU A 694 10.13 -10.99 22.84
C LEU A 694 10.37 -12.20 23.73
N TYR A 695 11.64 -12.61 23.85
CA TYR A 695 12.07 -13.62 24.79
C TYR A 695 12.01 -13.09 26.24
N PRO A 696 11.86 -13.96 27.27
CA PRO A 696 11.56 -13.54 28.65
C PRO A 696 12.48 -12.52 29.34
N ASN A 697 13.68 -12.27 28.80
CA ASN A 697 14.67 -11.33 29.36
C ASN A 697 14.58 -9.90 28.76
N TYR A 698 13.45 -9.55 28.15
CA TYR A 698 13.27 -8.27 27.44
C TYR A 698 13.44 -7.02 28.32
N GLN A 699 13.37 -7.13 29.66
CA GLN A 699 13.57 -5.99 30.56
C GLN A 699 14.99 -5.42 30.47
N LYS A 700 15.95 -6.17 29.90
CA LYS A 700 17.32 -5.70 29.66
C LYS A 700 17.44 -4.75 28.48
N VAL A 701 16.44 -4.73 27.60
CA VAL A 701 16.39 -3.91 26.39
C VAL A 701 15.31 -2.82 26.50
N LEU A 702 14.99 -2.41 27.73
CA LEU A 702 14.13 -1.25 27.96
C LEU A 702 14.79 0.00 27.38
N LEU A 703 13.97 0.81 26.72
CA LEU A 703 14.34 2.13 26.22
C LEU A 703 15.09 2.90 27.30
N ASN A 704 16.26 3.42 26.95
CA ASN A 704 17.09 4.24 27.81
C ASN A 704 17.61 5.45 27.04
N ASP A 705 18.06 6.47 27.77
CA ASP A 705 18.62 7.72 27.22
C ASP A 705 17.76 8.40 26.13
N ALA A 706 16.45 8.14 26.15
CA ALA A 706 15.46 8.68 25.24
C ALA A 706 14.05 8.63 25.86
N SER A 707 13.20 9.55 25.45
CA SER A 707 11.76 9.53 25.77
C SER A 707 10.96 9.08 24.57
N LEU A 708 9.99 8.18 24.77
CA LEU A 708 8.97 7.91 23.77
C LEU A 708 7.94 9.04 23.80
N LYS A 709 7.78 9.76 22.68
CA LYS A 709 6.74 10.78 22.51
C LYS A 709 5.58 10.13 21.78
N ASP A 710 4.45 10.08 22.48
CA ASP A 710 3.15 9.72 21.93
C ASP A 710 2.22 10.95 21.91
N TYR A 711 1.07 10.83 21.25
CA TYR A 711 0.03 11.85 21.27
C TYR A 711 -0.94 11.71 22.46
N SER A 712 -0.59 10.95 23.51
CA SER A 712 -1.49 10.69 24.64
C SER A 712 -1.88 11.94 25.43
N HIS A 713 -1.06 13.00 25.36
CA HIS A 713 -1.38 14.30 25.93
C HIS A 713 -2.68 14.91 25.35
N LEU A 714 -3.05 14.56 24.12
CA LEU A 714 -4.28 15.03 23.48
C LEU A 714 -5.56 14.35 23.95
N ALA A 715 -5.45 13.20 24.61
CA ALA A 715 -6.62 12.51 25.19
C ALA A 715 -7.39 13.39 26.19
N ASN A 716 -6.73 14.39 26.76
CA ASN A 716 -7.28 15.31 27.76
C ASN A 716 -7.50 16.74 27.24
N THR A 717 -7.30 16.99 25.94
CA THR A 717 -7.49 18.32 25.34
C THR A 717 -8.95 18.73 25.43
N ARG A 718 -9.19 19.97 25.87
CA ARG A 718 -10.52 20.59 25.88
C ARG A 718 -10.66 21.49 24.67
N PHE A 719 -11.71 21.27 23.89
CA PHE A 719 -12.03 22.08 22.71
C PHE A 719 -12.65 23.42 23.10
N HIS A 720 -12.50 24.42 22.24
CA HIS A 720 -13.29 25.65 22.36
C HIS A 720 -14.76 25.34 22.09
N HIS A 721 -15.68 26.12 22.68
CA HIS A 721 -17.11 25.86 22.48
C HIS A 721 -17.52 25.98 21.00
N ASP A 722 -16.81 26.81 20.23
CA ASP A 722 -17.04 27.05 18.81
C ASP A 722 -16.44 25.96 17.91
N ASP A 723 -15.59 25.09 18.45
CA ASP A 723 -14.95 24.04 17.66
C ASP A 723 -15.99 22.98 17.26
N THR A 724 -15.86 22.46 16.04
CA THR A 724 -16.59 21.26 15.61
C THR A 724 -15.59 20.13 15.39
N VAL A 725 -15.84 19.01 16.05
CA VAL A 725 -14.87 17.91 16.13
C VAL A 725 -15.55 16.56 15.90
N ILE A 726 -14.83 15.67 15.22
CA ILE A 726 -15.14 14.25 15.19
C ILE A 726 -14.42 13.60 16.38
N VAL A 727 -15.17 12.88 17.21
CA VAL A 727 -14.65 12.15 18.36
C VAL A 727 -15.17 10.72 18.37
N ARG A 728 -14.51 9.87 19.16
CA ARG A 728 -14.94 8.49 19.38
C ARG A 728 -16.34 8.46 20.02
N GLY A 729 -17.24 7.70 19.41
CA GLY A 729 -18.58 7.39 19.90
C GLY A 729 -18.68 5.96 20.44
N ASP A 730 -19.85 5.36 20.20
CA ASP A 730 -20.17 4.03 20.72
C ASP A 730 -19.29 2.92 20.08
N LEU A 731 -19.06 1.85 20.84
CA LEU A 731 -18.39 0.65 20.34
C LEU A 731 -19.26 -0.04 19.28
N LEU A 732 -18.74 -0.18 18.07
CA LEU A 732 -19.41 -0.82 16.94
C LEU A 732 -19.03 -2.29 16.79
N ASP A 733 -17.73 -2.58 16.86
CA ASP A 733 -17.19 -3.92 16.75
C ASP A 733 -16.16 -4.15 17.86
N ASP A 734 -16.56 -4.97 18.82
CA ASP A 734 -15.69 -5.54 19.85
C ASP A 734 -14.93 -6.70 19.20
N LYS A 735 -13.61 -6.61 19.07
CA LYS A 735 -12.82 -7.68 18.44
C LYS A 735 -12.66 -8.90 19.33
N GLY A 736 -13.06 -8.81 20.60
CA GLY A 736 -12.90 -9.89 21.57
C GLY A 736 -11.45 -10.22 21.88
N THR A 737 -10.54 -9.25 21.67
CA THR A 737 -9.09 -9.34 21.91
C THR A 737 -8.69 -8.85 23.32
N VAL A 738 -7.43 -9.05 23.71
CA VAL A 738 -6.87 -8.60 25.00
C VAL A 738 -6.81 -7.07 25.06
N THR A 739 -6.52 -6.44 23.92
CA THR A 739 -6.35 -5.00 23.78
C THR A 739 -7.61 -4.39 23.16
N THR A 740 -8.00 -3.20 23.63
CA THR A 740 -9.10 -2.43 23.02
C THR A 740 -8.62 -1.53 21.88
N SER A 741 -7.33 -1.60 21.52
CA SER A 741 -6.75 -0.85 20.39
C SER A 741 -7.29 -1.34 19.04
N ASP A 742 -7.77 -2.57 18.99
CA ASP A 742 -8.25 -3.23 17.78
C ASP A 742 -9.76 -3.03 17.58
N ASP A 743 -10.45 -2.62 18.65
CA ASP A 743 -11.88 -2.37 18.67
C ASP A 743 -12.24 -1.21 17.75
N ILE A 744 -13.38 -1.35 17.07
CA ILE A 744 -13.90 -0.32 16.18
C ILE A 744 -15.01 0.44 16.86
N HIS A 745 -14.88 1.76 16.87
CA HIS A 745 -15.84 2.68 17.42
C HIS A 745 -16.41 3.60 16.34
N GLN A 746 -17.62 4.06 16.58
CA GLN A 746 -18.29 5.01 15.74
C GLN A 746 -17.56 6.36 15.75
N ALA A 747 -17.49 7.03 14.61
CA ALA A 747 -17.12 8.43 14.54
C ALA A 747 -18.37 9.31 14.75
N VAL A 748 -18.27 10.32 15.62
CA VAL A 748 -19.38 11.20 15.97
C VAL A 748 -18.95 12.65 15.85
N ILE A 749 -19.72 13.45 15.10
CA ILE A 749 -19.51 14.89 15.01
C ILE A 749 -20.16 15.56 16.22
N LYS A 750 -19.37 16.35 16.96
CA LYS A 750 -19.82 17.17 18.07
C LYS A 750 -19.51 18.64 17.87
N HIS A 751 -20.42 19.48 18.36
CA HIS A 751 -20.26 20.91 18.52
C HIS A 751 -20.93 21.33 19.83
N ASP A 752 -20.25 22.09 20.69
CA ASP A 752 -20.76 22.47 22.03
C ASP A 752 -21.31 21.28 22.85
N ASP A 753 -20.57 20.16 22.87
CA ASP A 753 -20.95 18.86 23.46
C ASP A 753 -22.21 18.20 22.88
N GLN A 754 -22.90 18.82 21.91
CA GLN A 754 -24.05 18.27 21.21
C GLN A 754 -23.60 17.39 20.04
N VAL A 755 -24.21 16.22 19.92
CA VAL A 755 -23.98 15.32 18.79
C VAL A 755 -24.77 15.83 17.58
N LEU A 756 -24.07 16.31 16.56
CA LEU A 756 -24.65 16.77 15.30
C LEU A 756 -24.92 15.62 14.34
N HIS A 757 -24.00 14.65 14.29
CA HIS A 757 -24.07 13.51 13.38
C HIS A 757 -23.34 12.29 13.93
N GLN A 758 -23.84 11.12 13.56
CA GLN A 758 -23.24 9.83 13.84
C GLN A 758 -22.97 9.14 12.51
N PHE A 759 -21.70 8.91 12.20
CA PHE A 759 -21.35 8.28 10.93
C PHE A 759 -21.83 6.83 10.90
N LYS A 760 -22.33 6.43 9.73
CA LYS A 760 -22.55 5.03 9.36
C LYS A 760 -21.51 4.72 8.29
N SER A 761 -20.48 3.96 8.65
CA SER A 761 -19.36 3.59 7.77
C SER A 761 -19.77 2.53 6.74
N ILE A 762 -20.80 2.85 5.95
CA ILE A 762 -21.36 1.95 4.95
C ILE A 762 -20.66 2.19 3.60
N SER A 763 -20.25 1.11 2.96
CA SER A 763 -19.61 1.09 1.65
C SER A 763 -20.37 0.21 0.65
N PHE A 764 -20.24 0.53 -0.63
CA PHE A 764 -20.94 -0.14 -1.73
C PHE A 764 -19.96 -0.49 -2.85
N TYR A 765 -19.98 -1.74 -3.31
CA TYR A 765 -19.10 -2.21 -4.39
C TYR A 765 -19.84 -3.17 -5.32
N ILE A 766 -19.37 -3.28 -6.56
CA ILE A 766 -19.95 -4.19 -7.57
C ILE A 766 -18.85 -4.99 -8.27
N SER A 767 -19.06 -6.29 -8.48
CA SER A 767 -18.09 -7.13 -9.19
C SER A 767 -18.15 -6.94 -10.69
N GLU A 768 -17.09 -7.36 -11.40
CA GLU A 768 -17.16 -7.56 -12.84
C GLU A 768 -18.30 -8.54 -13.20
N PRO A 769 -19.07 -8.28 -14.27
CA PRO A 769 -20.08 -9.21 -14.75
C PRO A 769 -19.50 -10.60 -15.06
N SER A 770 -20.06 -11.63 -14.45
CA SER A 770 -19.62 -13.02 -14.62
C SER A 770 -20.81 -13.99 -14.58
N THR A 771 -20.63 -15.19 -15.12
CA THR A 771 -21.61 -16.28 -15.03
C THR A 771 -21.36 -17.09 -13.76
N ASP A 772 -22.37 -17.21 -12.90
CA ASP A 772 -22.27 -18.09 -11.71
C ASP A 772 -22.41 -19.58 -12.06
N SER A 773 -22.30 -20.45 -11.04
CA SER A 773 -22.45 -21.91 -11.18
C SER A 773 -23.84 -22.35 -11.62
N ALA A 774 -24.86 -21.49 -11.46
CA ALA A 774 -26.23 -21.74 -11.91
C ALA A 774 -26.47 -21.24 -13.35
N GLY A 775 -25.49 -20.61 -13.99
CA GLY A 775 -25.59 -20.07 -15.34
C GLY A 775 -26.12 -18.63 -15.40
N THR A 776 -26.31 -17.96 -14.27
CA THR A 776 -26.79 -16.57 -14.23
C THR A 776 -25.63 -15.62 -14.53
N TYR A 777 -25.77 -14.84 -15.60
CA TYR A 777 -24.82 -13.77 -15.94
C TYR A 777 -25.21 -12.46 -15.27
N GLY A 778 -24.28 -11.86 -14.55
CA GLY A 778 -24.50 -10.59 -13.86
C GLY A 778 -23.35 -10.23 -12.94
N SER A 779 -23.51 -9.13 -12.22
CA SER A 779 -22.54 -8.64 -11.24
C SER A 779 -23.07 -8.88 -9.83
N ASP A 780 -22.20 -9.18 -8.89
CA ASP A 780 -22.53 -9.23 -7.47
C ASP A 780 -22.47 -7.81 -6.90
N PHE A 781 -23.56 -7.35 -6.30
CA PHE A 781 -23.62 -6.07 -5.58
C PHE A 781 -23.40 -6.30 -4.08
N PHE A 782 -22.52 -5.51 -3.48
CA PHE A 782 -22.12 -5.64 -2.09
C PHE A 782 -22.52 -4.40 -1.30
N ILE A 783 -23.02 -4.62 -0.09
CA ILE A 783 -23.22 -3.61 0.95
C ILE A 783 -22.34 -4.04 2.12
N ALA A 784 -21.46 -3.18 2.60
CA ALA A 784 -20.65 -3.47 3.79
C ALA A 784 -20.78 -2.35 4.83
N ASP A 785 -20.84 -2.73 6.10
CA ASP A 785 -20.66 -1.83 7.23
C ASP A 785 -19.24 -2.03 7.75
N GLU A 786 -18.33 -1.16 7.35
CA GLU A 786 -16.91 -1.20 7.67
C GLU A 786 -16.63 -0.85 9.14
N GLY A 787 -17.62 -0.28 9.84
CA GLY A 787 -17.57 0.03 11.26
C GLY A 787 -17.91 -1.19 12.12
N LYS A 788 -18.95 -1.93 11.75
CA LYS A 788 -19.34 -3.20 12.42
C LYS A 788 -18.65 -4.43 11.85
N ASN A 789 -17.86 -4.26 10.79
CA ASN A 789 -17.23 -5.33 10.03
C ASN A 789 -18.25 -6.39 9.58
N LEU A 790 -19.30 -5.94 8.88
CA LEU A 790 -20.34 -6.80 8.32
C LEU A 790 -20.39 -6.63 6.80
N ARG A 791 -20.45 -7.75 6.06
CA ARG A 791 -20.55 -7.70 4.59
C ARG A 791 -21.72 -8.53 4.07
N PHE A 792 -22.52 -7.91 3.21
CA PHE A 792 -23.63 -8.54 2.50
C PHE A 792 -23.30 -8.64 1.01
N GLN A 793 -23.41 -9.83 0.44
CA GLN A 793 -23.41 -10.06 -1.00
C GLN A 793 -24.84 -10.31 -1.45
N LEU A 794 -25.35 -9.48 -2.36
CA LEU A 794 -26.69 -9.63 -2.92
C LEU A 794 -26.65 -10.53 -4.16
N PRO A 795 -27.75 -11.27 -4.46
CA PRO A 795 -27.78 -12.15 -5.62
C PRO A 795 -27.66 -11.37 -6.92
N LYS A 796 -27.04 -11.97 -7.95
CA LYS A 796 -26.80 -11.35 -9.28
C LYS A 796 -28.06 -10.83 -10.00
N THR A 797 -29.24 -11.22 -9.54
CA THR A 797 -30.55 -10.73 -10.03
C THR A 797 -30.85 -9.30 -9.57
N ILE A 798 -30.25 -8.86 -8.44
CA ILE A 798 -30.30 -7.47 -7.99
C ILE A 798 -29.44 -6.64 -8.92
N THR A 799 -30.10 -5.75 -9.65
CA THR A 799 -29.49 -4.95 -10.73
C THR A 799 -29.86 -3.47 -10.64
N HIS A 800 -30.79 -3.11 -9.75
CA HIS A 800 -31.30 -1.76 -9.61
C HIS A 800 -31.45 -1.38 -8.13
N LEU A 801 -31.52 -0.07 -7.87
CA LEU A 801 -32.08 0.51 -6.65
C LEU A 801 -33.40 1.17 -6.99
N LYS A 802 -34.44 0.92 -6.19
CA LYS A 802 -35.75 1.54 -6.33
C LYS A 802 -35.93 2.64 -5.30
N LEU A 803 -36.42 3.80 -5.71
CA LEU A 803 -36.81 4.88 -4.81
C LEU A 803 -38.13 4.51 -4.12
N VAL A 804 -38.14 4.48 -2.80
CA VAL A 804 -39.31 4.16 -1.98
C VAL A 804 -39.47 5.18 -0.85
N ASN A 805 -40.70 5.35 -0.36
CA ASN A 805 -40.94 6.15 0.83
C ASN A 805 -41.11 5.24 2.06
N VAL A 806 -40.22 5.39 3.04
CA VAL A 806 -40.25 4.65 4.30
C VAL A 806 -40.31 5.65 5.44
N ASP A 807 -41.37 5.59 6.24
CA ASP A 807 -41.60 6.49 7.39
C ASP A 807 -41.49 7.99 7.04
N GLY A 808 -41.95 8.37 5.85
CA GLY A 808 -41.94 9.76 5.37
C GLY A 808 -40.60 10.22 4.78
N ASN A 809 -39.60 9.33 4.69
CA ASN A 809 -38.29 9.62 4.14
C ASN A 809 -38.06 8.82 2.85
N GLN A 810 -37.48 9.46 1.84
CA GLN A 810 -37.01 8.77 0.65
C GLN A 810 -35.85 7.83 1.00
N LYS A 811 -35.92 6.61 0.49
CA LYS A 811 -34.90 5.56 0.62
C LYS A 811 -34.68 4.86 -0.71
N LEU A 812 -33.49 4.31 -0.89
CA LEU A 812 -33.13 3.45 -2.01
C LEU A 812 -33.13 2.00 -1.54
N VAL A 813 -33.88 1.13 -2.21
CA VAL A 813 -33.94 -0.31 -1.88
C VAL A 813 -33.41 -1.17 -3.03
N PRO A 814 -32.48 -2.12 -2.79
CA PRO A 814 -32.03 -3.03 -3.82
C PRO A 814 -33.18 -3.87 -4.39
N CYS A 815 -33.26 -3.95 -5.73
CA CYS A 815 -34.29 -4.70 -6.41
C CYS A 815 -33.80 -5.31 -7.74
N THR A 816 -34.60 -6.24 -8.26
CA THR A 816 -34.46 -6.76 -9.62
C THR A 816 -34.90 -5.73 -10.66
N ALA A 817 -34.64 -5.98 -11.94
CA ALA A 817 -35.01 -5.10 -13.05
C ALA A 817 -36.52 -4.90 -13.25
N ASP A 818 -37.35 -5.81 -12.71
CA ASP A 818 -38.81 -5.69 -12.67
C ASP A 818 -39.34 -5.11 -11.33
N GLY A 819 -38.44 -4.68 -10.44
CA GLY A 819 -38.78 -4.00 -9.19
C GLY A 819 -39.13 -4.92 -8.01
N ASN A 820 -38.80 -6.21 -8.06
CA ASN A 820 -38.93 -7.12 -6.92
C ASN A 820 -37.82 -6.88 -5.90
N GLU A 821 -38.19 -6.50 -4.69
CA GLU A 821 -37.28 -6.16 -3.58
C GLU A 821 -36.92 -7.38 -2.71
N HIS A 822 -37.48 -8.55 -3.01
CA HIS A 822 -37.27 -9.82 -2.28
C HIS A 822 -37.09 -11.01 -3.24
N PRO A 823 -36.09 -10.99 -4.15
CA PRO A 823 -35.80 -12.16 -4.96
C PRO A 823 -35.23 -13.31 -4.13
N ASP A 824 -35.29 -14.53 -4.70
CA ASP A 824 -34.62 -15.69 -4.14
C ASP A 824 -33.11 -15.44 -4.02
N GLY A 825 -32.51 -15.89 -2.92
CA GLY A 825 -31.07 -15.73 -2.64
C GLY A 825 -30.68 -14.45 -1.91
N MET A 826 -31.63 -13.60 -1.51
CA MET A 826 -31.35 -12.47 -0.61
C MET A 826 -30.77 -12.97 0.74
N PRO A 827 -29.75 -12.28 1.32
CA PRO A 827 -29.21 -12.66 2.62
C PRO A 827 -30.29 -12.59 3.70
N SER A 828 -30.48 -13.67 4.46
CA SER A 828 -31.50 -13.76 5.51
C SER A 828 -31.25 -12.81 6.68
N ASN A 829 -30.02 -12.34 6.84
CA ASN A 829 -29.59 -11.40 7.87
C ASN A 829 -29.52 -9.94 7.37
N LEU A 830 -29.96 -9.65 6.14
CA LEU A 830 -30.03 -8.26 5.65
C LEU A 830 -31.22 -7.55 6.29
N THR A 831 -30.96 -6.79 7.36
CA THR A 831 -31.96 -6.01 8.10
C THR A 831 -32.34 -4.72 7.37
N ASP A 832 -33.46 -4.11 7.77
CA ASP A 832 -33.95 -2.83 7.25
C ASP A 832 -32.92 -1.69 7.34
N GLU A 833 -32.03 -1.75 8.35
CA GLU A 833 -30.90 -0.81 8.50
C GLU A 833 -29.99 -0.73 7.27
N TYR A 834 -29.73 -1.85 6.59
CA TYR A 834 -28.84 -1.93 5.42
C TYR A 834 -29.63 -2.04 4.11
N ARG A 835 -30.86 -2.56 4.19
CA ARG A 835 -31.73 -2.72 3.03
C ARG A 835 -32.26 -1.38 2.52
N TYR A 836 -32.62 -0.45 3.42
CA TYR A 836 -33.11 0.88 3.06
C TYR A 836 -31.98 1.90 3.11
N ILE A 837 -31.29 2.06 1.99
CA ILE A 837 -30.12 2.92 1.83
C ILE A 837 -30.58 4.40 1.84
N ASP A 838 -29.91 5.23 2.64
CA ASP A 838 -30.19 6.67 2.65
C ASP A 838 -29.62 7.34 1.37
N PRO A 839 -30.40 8.21 0.70
CA PRO A 839 -29.92 8.97 -0.46
C PRO A 839 -28.62 9.74 -0.25
N ILE A 840 -28.22 10.02 0.99
CA ILE A 840 -26.95 10.69 1.30
C ILE A 840 -25.70 9.90 0.90
N PHE A 841 -25.85 8.60 0.65
CA PHE A 841 -24.80 7.75 0.11
C PHE A 841 -24.72 7.80 -1.42
N ALA A 842 -25.49 8.64 -2.12
CA ALA A 842 -25.41 8.75 -3.57
C ALA A 842 -24.92 10.14 -3.96
N HIS A 843 -23.71 10.20 -4.51
CA HIS A 843 -22.99 11.44 -4.77
C HIS A 843 -22.85 11.68 -6.27
N THR A 844 -22.79 12.95 -6.66
CA THR A 844 -22.33 13.38 -7.97
C THR A 844 -20.83 13.58 -7.94
N PHE A 845 -20.12 13.10 -8.96
CA PHE A 845 -18.67 13.20 -9.04
C PHE A 845 -18.23 13.98 -10.29
N GLU A 846 -17.14 14.71 -10.15
CA GLU A 846 -16.38 15.24 -11.29
C GLU A 846 -15.28 14.24 -11.66
N LYS A 847 -15.27 13.81 -12.93
CA LYS A 847 -14.18 13.02 -13.49
C LYS A 847 -13.20 13.97 -14.15
N GLN A 848 -12.04 14.14 -13.54
CA GLN A 848 -10.98 14.95 -14.14
C GLN A 848 -10.26 14.10 -15.20
N SER A 849 -10.19 14.60 -16.43
CA SER A 849 -9.59 13.89 -17.58
C SER A 849 -8.14 13.45 -17.36
N TYR A 850 -7.45 14.09 -16.42
CA TYR A 850 -6.06 13.86 -16.06
C TYR A 850 -5.87 13.04 -14.79
N SER A 851 -6.88 12.94 -13.94
CA SER A 851 -6.79 12.23 -12.65
C SER A 851 -7.54 10.91 -12.72
N LYS A 852 -7.03 9.96 -11.95
CA LYS A 852 -7.67 8.66 -11.72
C LYS A 852 -8.66 8.71 -10.55
N ASN A 853 -8.63 9.79 -9.78
CA ASN A 853 -9.45 10.00 -8.60
C ASN A 853 -10.77 10.66 -9.00
N SER A 854 -11.85 10.35 -8.28
CA SER A 854 -13.15 10.98 -8.48
C SER A 854 -13.46 11.89 -7.30
N VAL A 855 -13.70 13.17 -7.58
CA VAL A 855 -13.98 14.16 -6.53
C VAL A 855 -15.49 14.30 -6.40
N SER A 856 -16.01 14.11 -5.19
CA SER A 856 -17.43 14.32 -4.90
C SER A 856 -17.74 15.82 -4.93
N ILE A 857 -18.68 16.22 -5.78
CA ILE A 857 -19.07 17.63 -5.98
C ILE A 857 -20.50 17.92 -5.49
N GLY A 858 -21.19 16.92 -4.92
CA GLY A 858 -22.54 17.09 -4.39
C GLY A 858 -23.29 15.77 -4.22
N LEU A 859 -24.56 15.87 -3.83
CA LEU A 859 -25.50 14.75 -3.72
C LEU A 859 -26.34 14.60 -4.98
N VAL A 860 -26.77 13.37 -5.28
CA VAL A 860 -27.80 13.13 -6.30
C VAL A 860 -29.14 13.69 -5.81
N ASP A 861 -29.76 14.55 -6.61
CA ASP A 861 -31.08 15.12 -6.31
C ASP A 861 -32.20 14.13 -6.66
N PHE A 862 -32.61 13.34 -5.67
CA PHE A 862 -33.67 12.35 -5.83
C PHE A 862 -35.09 12.94 -5.83
N ASP A 863 -35.28 14.19 -5.40
CA ASP A 863 -36.60 14.84 -5.35
C ASP A 863 -37.20 15.08 -6.74
N LYS A 864 -36.35 15.02 -7.78
CA LYS A 864 -36.76 15.06 -9.19
C LYS A 864 -37.45 13.79 -9.68
N TYR A 865 -37.38 12.68 -8.94
CA TYR A 865 -37.91 11.39 -9.37
C TYR A 865 -39.16 10.99 -8.57
N GLN A 866 -40.04 10.20 -9.19
CA GLN A 866 -41.24 9.71 -8.52
C GLN A 866 -40.94 8.47 -7.69
N GLU A 867 -41.72 8.24 -6.64
CA GLU A 867 -41.67 6.99 -5.91
C GLU A 867 -41.88 5.80 -6.87
N GLY A 868 -41.07 4.76 -6.72
CA GLY A 868 -41.03 3.60 -7.60
C GLY A 868 -40.05 3.73 -8.77
N THR A 869 -39.45 4.90 -9.00
CA THR A 869 -38.36 5.06 -9.99
C THR A 869 -37.21 4.10 -9.68
N MET A 870 -36.67 3.45 -10.70
CA MET A 870 -35.56 2.50 -10.61
C MET A 870 -34.29 3.07 -11.23
N PHE A 871 -33.17 2.91 -10.54
CA PHE A 871 -31.83 3.31 -10.95
C PHE A 871 -30.99 2.07 -11.16
N LYS A 872 -30.47 1.86 -12.36
CA LYS A 872 -29.64 0.70 -12.67
C LYS A 872 -28.29 0.83 -11.98
N LEU A 873 -27.83 -0.26 -11.39
CA LEU A 873 -26.48 -0.42 -10.84
C LEU A 873 -25.53 -0.82 -11.97
N GLN A 874 -24.42 -0.10 -12.13
CA GLN A 874 -23.45 -0.37 -13.18
C GLN A 874 -22.01 -0.46 -12.64
N TYR A 875 -21.27 -1.42 -13.19
CA TYR A 875 -19.85 -1.62 -12.96
C TYR A 875 -19.04 -0.49 -13.62
N TYR A 876 -18.25 0.24 -12.82
CA TYR A 876 -17.35 1.28 -13.33
C TYR A 876 -16.07 0.66 -13.92
N SER A 877 -16.04 0.50 -15.25
CA SER A 877 -14.95 -0.19 -15.96
C SER A 877 -13.66 0.61 -16.10
N ASP A 878 -13.71 1.91 -15.83
CA ASP A 878 -12.57 2.81 -15.91
C ASP A 878 -11.96 3.10 -14.54
N ASP A 879 -12.34 2.32 -13.53
CA ASP A 879 -11.68 2.36 -12.24
C ASP A 879 -10.19 2.06 -12.41
N TYR A 880 -9.38 2.87 -11.76
CA TYR A 880 -7.96 2.90 -12.00
C TYR A 880 -7.21 1.73 -11.38
N HIS A 881 -7.79 1.06 -10.38
CA HIS A 881 -7.22 -0.17 -9.84
C HIS A 881 -7.40 -1.34 -10.82
N ILE A 882 -8.24 -1.19 -11.85
CA ILE A 882 -8.39 -2.16 -12.93
C ILE A 882 -7.21 -1.98 -13.90
N ASN A 883 -6.23 -2.86 -13.79
CA ASN A 883 -5.09 -2.85 -14.70
C ASN A 883 -5.52 -3.20 -16.12
N LYS A 884 -5.12 -2.38 -17.09
CA LYS A 884 -5.38 -2.59 -18.52
C LYS A 884 -4.07 -2.61 -19.30
N ASP A 885 -4.03 -3.41 -20.38
CA ASP A 885 -2.92 -3.39 -21.33
C ASP A 885 -2.97 -2.16 -22.25
N GLU A 886 -1.97 -2.00 -23.11
CA GLU A 886 -1.88 -0.91 -24.09
C GLU A 886 -3.06 -0.86 -25.10
N HIS A 887 -3.85 -1.91 -25.18
CA HIS A 887 -5.06 -2.01 -26.00
C HIS A 887 -6.35 -1.80 -25.19
N GLY A 888 -6.24 -1.51 -23.89
CA GLY A 888 -7.38 -1.30 -23.00
C GLY A 888 -8.02 -2.59 -22.48
N ASN A 889 -7.43 -3.77 -22.72
CA ASN A 889 -7.95 -5.03 -22.19
C ASN A 889 -7.58 -5.17 -20.72
N ILE A 890 -8.54 -5.59 -19.91
CA ILE A 890 -8.32 -5.87 -18.49
C ILE A 890 -7.29 -7.00 -18.34
N ILE A 891 -6.16 -6.68 -17.69
CA ILE A 891 -5.15 -7.64 -17.26
C ILE A 891 -5.67 -8.27 -15.96
N ARG A 892 -5.83 -9.59 -15.94
CA ARG A 892 -6.28 -10.33 -14.75
C ARG A 892 -5.14 -11.19 -14.21
N PRO A 893 -4.37 -10.70 -13.22
CA PRO A 893 -3.52 -11.57 -12.43
C PRO A 893 -4.38 -12.71 -11.86
N ASN A 894 -3.93 -13.95 -12.03
CA ASN A 894 -4.60 -15.15 -11.48
C ASN A 894 -6.08 -15.36 -11.88
N ASN A 895 -6.55 -14.75 -12.98
CA ASN A 895 -7.96 -14.81 -13.41
C ASN A 895 -8.97 -14.31 -12.35
N VAL A 896 -8.54 -13.44 -11.43
CA VAL A 896 -9.45 -12.84 -10.44
C VAL A 896 -10.25 -11.71 -11.08
N SER A 897 -11.57 -11.67 -10.84
CA SER A 897 -12.44 -10.57 -11.25
C SER A 897 -12.29 -9.36 -10.33
N TYR A 898 -12.29 -8.17 -10.92
CA TYR A 898 -12.21 -6.92 -10.17
C TYR A 898 -13.55 -6.58 -9.49
N LYS A 899 -13.46 -5.80 -8.40
CA LYS A 899 -14.61 -5.19 -7.72
C LYS A 899 -14.38 -3.69 -7.71
N THR A 900 -15.39 -2.93 -8.12
CA THR A 900 -15.27 -1.51 -8.41
C THR A 900 -16.41 -0.71 -7.77
N LYS A 901 -16.31 0.61 -7.92
CA LYS A 901 -17.32 1.62 -7.57
C LYS A 901 -18.64 1.36 -8.30
N VAL A 902 -19.75 1.83 -7.73
CA VAL A 902 -21.09 1.54 -8.25
C VAL A 902 -21.71 2.77 -8.88
N ASP A 903 -21.80 2.78 -10.20
CA ASP A 903 -22.52 3.80 -10.96
C ASP A 903 -24.04 3.64 -10.78
N LEU A 904 -24.74 4.77 -10.60
CA LEU A 904 -26.19 4.86 -10.65
C LEU A 904 -26.61 5.43 -12.01
N VAL A 905 -27.42 4.66 -12.73
CA VAL A 905 -27.85 5.00 -14.09
C VAL A 905 -29.36 5.16 -14.18
N TYR A 906 -29.79 6.26 -14.80
CA TYR A 906 -31.18 6.55 -15.12
C TYR A 906 -31.29 7.03 -16.57
N ASP A 907 -32.22 6.49 -17.35
CA ASP A 907 -32.39 6.78 -18.79
C ASP A 907 -31.05 6.71 -19.57
N ASP A 908 -30.29 5.64 -19.34
CA ASP A 908 -28.96 5.38 -19.93
C ASP A 908 -27.89 6.46 -19.66
N LYS A 909 -28.12 7.32 -18.65
CA LYS A 909 -27.15 8.31 -18.18
C LYS A 909 -26.73 8.01 -16.75
N VAL A 910 -25.42 8.08 -16.50
CA VAL A 910 -24.89 8.07 -15.13
C VAL A 910 -25.34 9.36 -14.44
N ILE A 911 -26.08 9.22 -13.34
CA ILE A 911 -26.57 10.35 -12.55
C ILE A 911 -25.76 10.59 -11.28
N GLY A 912 -24.95 9.61 -10.87
CA GLY A 912 -24.08 9.65 -9.71
C GLY A 912 -23.47 8.28 -9.41
N MET A 913 -22.76 8.16 -8.30
CA MET A 913 -22.21 6.88 -7.80
C MET A 913 -22.55 6.71 -6.31
N LEU A 914 -22.59 5.47 -5.84
CA LEU A 914 -22.72 5.20 -4.41
C LEU A 914 -21.39 5.46 -3.68
N SER A 915 -21.46 6.20 -2.59
CA SER A 915 -20.36 6.56 -1.69
C SER A 915 -19.84 5.35 -0.95
N ASP A 916 -18.54 5.31 -0.74
CA ASP A 916 -17.86 4.30 0.07
C ASP A 916 -17.01 4.93 1.18
N ASN A 917 -17.44 6.11 1.64
CA ASN A 917 -16.73 6.87 2.65
C ASN A 917 -16.83 6.19 4.02
N VAL A 918 -15.68 5.77 4.54
CA VAL A 918 -15.51 5.10 5.83
C VAL A 918 -15.02 6.13 6.83
N ASN A 919 -15.73 6.27 7.96
CA ASN A 919 -15.36 7.17 9.06
C ASN A 919 -15.51 6.43 10.38
N LYS A 920 -14.38 6.01 10.96
CA LYS A 920 -14.40 5.21 12.19
C LYS A 920 -13.21 5.53 13.06
N PHE A 921 -13.31 5.14 14.32
CA PHE A 921 -12.17 5.02 15.20
C PHE A 921 -11.79 3.56 15.28
N GLN A 922 -10.49 3.27 15.17
CA GLN A 922 -9.94 1.99 15.59
C GLN A 922 -9.02 2.25 16.77
N GLY A 923 -9.39 1.69 17.93
CA GLY A 923 -8.82 2.19 19.16
C GLY A 923 -8.91 3.71 19.16
N ASP A 924 -7.83 4.39 19.54
CA ASP A 924 -7.78 5.86 19.67
C ASP A 924 -7.57 6.58 18.33
N VAL A 925 -7.39 5.86 17.22
CA VAL A 925 -7.05 6.44 15.92
C VAL A 925 -8.31 6.62 15.09
N PHE A 926 -8.64 7.87 14.77
CA PHE A 926 -9.63 8.18 13.74
C PHE A 926 -9.08 7.81 12.36
N VAL A 927 -9.89 7.22 11.51
CA VAL A 927 -9.57 6.90 10.12
C VAL A 927 -10.74 7.31 9.23
N ALA A 928 -10.44 8.12 8.21
CA ALA A 928 -11.34 8.50 7.15
C ALA A 928 -10.76 8.12 5.77
N ALA A 929 -11.50 7.36 4.97
CA ALA A 929 -11.05 6.92 3.64
C ALA A 929 -12.25 6.73 2.70
N SER A 930 -12.04 6.82 1.39
CA SER A 930 -13.05 6.55 0.37
C SER A 930 -12.36 6.01 -0.89
N LEU A 931 -12.66 4.76 -1.28
CA LEU A 931 -12.09 4.17 -2.49
C LEU A 931 -12.65 4.85 -3.75
N ASN A 932 -13.81 5.52 -3.67
CA ASN A 932 -14.28 6.41 -4.72
C ASN A 932 -13.29 7.53 -5.02
N TYR A 933 -12.55 8.00 -4.01
CA TYR A 933 -11.45 8.91 -4.19
C TYR A 933 -10.16 8.14 -4.49
N SER A 934 -9.67 7.33 -3.54
CA SER A 934 -8.44 6.54 -3.65
C SER A 934 -8.42 5.29 -2.75
N HIS A 935 -7.71 4.26 -3.19
CA HIS A 935 -7.45 2.99 -2.51
C HIS A 935 -6.26 3.05 -1.55
N SER A 936 -5.40 4.06 -1.65
CA SER A 936 -4.21 4.23 -0.81
C SER A 936 -4.29 5.43 0.13
N ASP A 937 -5.16 6.39 -0.19
CA ASP A 937 -5.15 7.70 0.46
C ASP A 937 -6.24 7.74 1.53
N PHE A 938 -5.85 8.16 2.72
CA PHE A 938 -6.74 8.27 3.86
C PHE A 938 -6.24 9.36 4.81
N LEU A 939 -7.15 9.88 5.61
CA LEU A 939 -6.84 10.74 6.75
C LEU A 939 -6.90 9.94 8.03
N SER A 940 -6.01 10.26 8.95
CA SER A 940 -6.03 9.74 10.30
C SER A 940 -5.53 10.75 11.31
N SER A 941 -6.04 10.63 12.52
CA SER A 941 -5.64 11.47 13.64
C SER A 941 -5.87 10.76 14.97
N LYS A 942 -5.08 11.12 15.98
CA LYS A 942 -5.24 10.54 17.33
C LYS A 942 -6.31 11.29 18.12
N TYR A 943 -7.19 10.56 18.79
CA TYR A 943 -8.26 11.00 19.69
C TYR A 943 -9.42 11.79 19.06
N PHE A 944 -9.14 12.69 18.12
CA PHE A 944 -10.15 13.52 17.47
C PHE A 944 -9.67 14.09 16.13
N GLN A 945 -10.63 14.59 15.35
CA GLN A 945 -10.39 15.30 14.10
C GLN A 945 -11.22 16.59 14.06
N LYS A 946 -10.61 17.78 13.92
CA LYS A 946 -11.38 19.02 13.68
C LYS A 946 -12.03 18.98 12.30
N VAL A 947 -13.20 19.57 12.18
CA VAL A 947 -13.93 19.66 10.91
C VAL A 947 -14.60 21.02 10.76
N ASN A 948 -14.70 21.47 9.52
CA ASN A 948 -15.51 22.62 9.14
C ASN A 948 -16.82 22.12 8.55
N ILE A 949 -17.95 22.71 8.97
CA ILE A 949 -19.28 22.31 8.53
C ILE A 949 -19.97 23.51 7.87
N GLU A 950 -20.59 23.26 6.73
CA GLU A 950 -21.35 24.24 5.96
C GLU A 950 -22.75 23.70 5.70
N ALA A 951 -23.77 24.56 5.84
CA ALA A 951 -25.13 24.20 5.51
C ALA A 951 -25.33 24.38 3.99
N LEU A 952 -25.71 23.30 3.30
CA LEU A 952 -26.01 23.36 1.86
C LEU A 952 -27.45 23.78 1.61
N GLU A 953 -28.35 23.14 2.35
CA GLU A 953 -29.79 23.30 2.27
C GLU A 953 -30.40 23.04 3.65
N ASN A 954 -31.69 23.31 3.82
CA ASN A 954 -32.37 23.08 5.10
C ASN A 954 -32.25 21.61 5.55
N GLY A 955 -31.43 21.38 6.58
CA GLY A 955 -31.23 20.06 7.17
C GLY A 955 -30.15 19.20 6.49
N VAL A 956 -29.47 19.68 5.46
CA VAL A 956 -28.36 18.98 4.77
C VAL A 956 -27.08 19.80 4.90
N TYR A 957 -26.03 19.15 5.39
CA TYR A 957 -24.74 19.77 5.68
C TYR A 957 -23.63 19.06 4.94
N SER A 958 -22.65 19.82 4.46
CA SER A 958 -21.35 19.32 4.06
C SER A 958 -20.34 19.52 5.19
N GLY A 959 -19.37 18.63 5.28
CA GLY A 959 -18.24 18.78 6.17
C GLY A 959 -16.92 18.50 5.46
N ARG A 960 -15.87 19.21 5.91
CA ARG A 960 -14.49 19.05 5.45
C ARG A 960 -13.58 18.85 6.65
N TYR A 961 -12.56 18.02 6.48
CA TYR A 961 -11.60 17.76 7.55
C TYR A 961 -10.62 18.93 7.67
N ASP A 962 -10.38 19.37 8.90
CA ASP A 962 -9.37 20.37 9.23
C ASP A 962 -8.09 19.69 9.74
N VAL A 963 -7.09 19.58 8.88
CA VAL A 963 -5.82 18.89 9.21
C VAL A 963 -4.90 19.63 10.19
N GLY A 964 -5.34 20.74 10.79
CA GLY A 964 -4.63 21.53 11.82
C GLY A 964 -3.21 21.97 11.49
N SER A 965 -2.53 22.65 12.42
CA SER A 965 -1.07 22.87 12.37
C SER A 965 -0.48 22.69 13.77
N GLY A 966 0.61 21.92 13.89
CA GLY A 966 1.30 21.66 15.16
C GLY A 966 0.62 20.62 16.06
N ASP A 967 1.07 20.52 17.32
CA ASP A 967 0.62 19.50 18.30
C ASP A 967 -0.89 19.58 18.63
N GLU A 968 -1.65 20.58 18.16
CA GLU A 968 -3.07 20.76 18.47
C GLU A 968 -3.98 19.67 17.90
N ILE A 969 -3.65 19.09 16.75
CA ILE A 969 -4.32 17.91 16.19
C ILE A 969 -3.19 16.95 15.85
N ALA A 970 -3.16 15.78 16.49
CA ALA A 970 -2.20 14.73 16.17
C ALA A 970 -2.52 14.13 14.80
N ASN A 971 -2.28 14.90 13.73
CA ASN A 971 -2.26 14.37 12.38
C ASN A 971 -1.11 13.37 12.29
N LEU A 972 -1.41 12.14 11.90
CA LEU A 972 -0.43 11.05 11.86
C LEU A 972 0.26 10.97 10.49
N ASP A 973 0.47 12.13 9.86
CA ASP A 973 1.07 12.31 8.54
C ASP A 973 0.47 11.42 7.44
N THR A 974 -0.83 11.14 7.54
CA THR A 974 -1.59 10.42 6.52
C THR A 974 -2.11 11.37 5.45
N ASP A 975 -2.12 10.90 4.19
CA ASP A 975 -2.27 11.69 2.96
C ASP A 975 -3.28 12.87 3.07
N VAL A 976 -2.76 14.08 3.24
CA VAL A 976 -3.59 15.29 3.33
C VAL A 976 -4.23 15.62 1.98
N GLY A 977 -3.74 15.06 0.86
CA GLY A 977 -4.40 15.17 -0.45
C GLY A 977 -5.82 14.60 -0.43
N TYR A 978 -6.07 13.52 0.33
CA TYR A 978 -7.43 13.04 0.60
C TYR A 978 -8.28 14.12 1.29
N SER A 979 -7.75 14.75 2.33
CA SER A 979 -8.49 15.73 3.14
C SER A 979 -8.79 17.04 2.41
N ASP A 980 -7.95 17.45 1.45
CA ASP A 980 -8.15 18.68 0.65
C ASP A 980 -9.36 18.57 -0.28
N LYS A 981 -9.64 17.37 -0.79
CA LYS A 981 -10.69 17.11 -1.79
C LYS A 981 -11.92 16.43 -1.21
N THR A 982 -11.79 15.74 -0.08
CA THR A 982 -12.90 14.97 0.47
C THR A 982 -13.90 15.86 1.19
N VAL A 983 -15.15 15.77 0.74
CA VAL A 983 -16.32 16.29 1.42
C VAL A 983 -17.17 15.11 1.89
N PHE A 984 -17.61 15.16 3.13
CA PHE A 984 -18.65 14.26 3.61
C PHE A 984 -19.97 15.01 3.77
N TYR A 985 -21.09 14.30 3.65
CA TYR A 985 -22.41 14.88 3.74
C TYR A 985 -23.20 14.20 4.85
N PHE A 986 -23.95 14.98 5.61
CA PHE A 986 -24.87 14.42 6.60
C PHE A 986 -26.19 15.21 6.66
N LYS A 987 -27.25 14.53 7.08
CA LYS A 987 -28.53 15.17 7.46
C LYS A 987 -28.47 15.54 8.93
N GLY A 988 -28.70 16.80 9.25
CA GLY A 988 -28.80 17.26 10.63
C GLY A 988 -30.15 16.86 11.22
N SER A 989 -30.15 16.49 12.50
CA SER A 989 -31.40 16.35 13.24
C SER A 989 -31.88 17.76 13.61
N ASN A 990 -33.06 18.16 13.11
CA ASN A 990 -33.61 19.51 13.28
C ASN A 990 -33.49 20.02 14.73
N SER A 991 -32.62 21.01 14.94
CA SER A 991 -32.84 22.10 15.89
C SER A 991 -32.21 23.38 15.31
N PRO A 992 -32.96 24.49 15.24
CA PRO A 992 -32.40 25.76 14.80
C PRO A 992 -31.51 26.27 15.94
N VAL A 993 -30.21 26.06 15.79
CA VAL A 993 -29.23 26.90 16.48
C VAL A 993 -28.58 27.72 15.38
N ASP A 994 -28.57 29.03 15.58
CA ASP A 994 -28.02 30.07 14.70
C ASP A 994 -26.54 29.81 14.39
N VAL A 995 -26.24 28.84 13.53
CA VAL A 995 -24.90 28.63 12.99
C VAL A 995 -24.86 29.36 11.65
N LEU A 996 -24.20 30.53 11.67
CA LEU A 996 -23.76 31.39 10.55
C LEU A 996 -24.81 32.36 9.96
N ASP A 997 -24.92 33.52 10.59
CA ASP A 997 -25.65 34.71 10.10
C ASP A 997 -24.87 35.50 9.01
N ASN A 998 -24.09 34.81 8.16
CA ASN A 998 -23.40 35.39 7.01
C ASN A 998 -23.26 34.33 5.90
N VAL A 999 -24.35 34.09 5.16
CA VAL A 999 -24.30 33.30 3.92
C VAL A 999 -24.54 34.25 2.75
N ASP A 1000 -23.46 34.56 2.03
CA ASP A 1000 -23.57 35.05 0.66
C ASP A 1000 -24.14 33.89 -0.18
N THR A 1001 -25.37 34.07 -0.65
CA THR A 1001 -26.02 33.12 -1.56
C THR A 1001 -25.27 33.06 -2.88
N VAL A 1002 -24.55 31.97 -3.17
CA VAL A 1002 -24.04 31.69 -4.52
C VAL A 1002 -24.22 30.22 -4.93
N SER A 1003 -24.97 30.09 -6.03
CA SER A 1003 -25.06 29.06 -7.08
C SER A 1003 -25.37 27.60 -6.75
N THR A 1004 -26.55 27.22 -7.24
CA THR A 1004 -26.92 25.91 -7.80
C THR A 1004 -25.74 25.13 -8.39
N ILE A 1005 -25.47 23.95 -7.81
CA ILE A 1005 -24.57 22.93 -8.35
C ILE A 1005 -25.13 22.47 -9.70
N SER A 1006 -24.35 22.66 -10.77
CA SER A 1006 -24.70 22.17 -12.10
C SER A 1006 -24.35 20.68 -12.23
N PRO A 1007 -25.15 19.88 -12.96
CA PRO A 1007 -24.93 18.45 -13.12
C PRO A 1007 -23.72 18.14 -14.01
N TYR A 1008 -23.15 16.94 -13.79
CA TYR A 1008 -22.17 16.21 -14.61
C TYR A 1008 -21.80 16.87 -15.95
N ILE A 1009 -20.62 17.51 -16.00
CA ILE A 1009 -20.00 17.93 -17.25
C ILE A 1009 -18.97 16.87 -17.62
N ASN A 1010 -19.29 16.06 -18.63
CA ASN A 1010 -18.27 15.30 -19.32
C ASN A 1010 -17.48 16.29 -20.17
N GLU A 1011 -16.18 16.47 -19.93
CA GLU A 1011 -15.32 17.37 -20.74
C GLU A 1011 -15.22 16.92 -22.22
N PHE A 1012 -15.81 15.77 -22.57
CA PHE A 1012 -15.85 15.22 -23.92
C PHE A 1012 -17.26 14.83 -24.40
N GLN A 1013 -18.22 15.75 -24.35
CA GLN A 1013 -19.42 15.68 -25.21
C GLN A 1013 -19.41 16.76 -26.30
#